data_AF-A0AAV8D8A9-F1
#
_entry.id   AF-A0AAV8D8A9-F1
#
_cell.length_a   1.000
_cell.length_b   1.000
_cell.length_c   1.000
_cell.angle_alpha   90.00
_cell.angle_beta   90.00
_cell.angle_gamma   90.00
#
_symmetry.space_group_name_H-M   'P 1'
#
loop_
_entity.id
_entity.type
_entity.pdbx_description
1 polymer ?
#
loop_
_entity_poly.entity_id
_entity_poly.type
_entity_poly.pdbx_seq_one_letter_code
_entity_poly.pdbx_strand_id
1 'polypeptide(L)'
;MHPFCCTSPVPVSPAAANHPHSSSSPSPSPSPPPPLQSMSPPPQPPARSRSLSASNSASASASASMLASFRDALLPTHQEISGILYKWVNYGKGWRPRWFVLQDGVLSYYKIHGPDRIDVNPETEKGSIVIGEESLKRINRAKNSDHGHAYGHNHVHNHGHGNGGSPVHARKAIGEVHLKVSQIRESKSDDRRFSIFSGTKTLRLRAETREDRATWLESLLAVKEMFPRISNSDKDGPANAGAAVAVAERLRQRLQEGGVPEAVIVDCERLVREDFSALQSQLNLLKQRHARLVDTLRHLETEKVDLENTLVDESQRQSKEYGSASRTRHEKYSEGSGTESDENERNEEETEEEEGAYFDTRDFLSSSSFKSSNSDFNRSDNDSDSDDSPPSDGMDPSMEAVGTSYPYVRRRRKLPDPVEKEKGVSLWNMIKDNIGKDLTKVCLPVYFNEPLSSLEKCFEDLEYSYLLDRAYEWGKKGNGLMRALSVAAFAVSGYASTDGRTCKPFNPLLGETYEADFPDKGIRFFSEKVSHHPMVVACHCEGNGWKFWADSTLKSKFWGRSIQLDPVGVLTLEFDDGEVFQWSKVTTSIYNLILGKLYCDHYGTMRIQGNREFSCKLKFKEQSIIDRNPHQVQGVVQDRHGKTVATLLGKWDESMRFVHGDYFGGKGKGTEQLSDARVLWKRSKPAKFPTRYNLTRFAITLNELTPGLKEKLPPTDSRLRPDQRCLENGEYDRANSEKLRLEQRQRQARKMQESGWKPRWFAKDKATDTYRYMGGYWEARDKGNWEGCPDIFGQVPLTDQMLTED
;
A
#
# COMPACT_ATOMS: atom_id res chain seq x y z
N MET A 1 20.71 40.28 -22.38
CA MET A 1 21.76 40.92 -23.25
C MET A 1 23.14 41.00 -22.55
N HIS A 2 24.27 40.48 -23.10
CA HIS A 2 25.32 41.12 -23.98
C HIS A 2 26.54 41.77 -23.21
N PRO A 3 27.76 42.01 -23.80
CA PRO A 3 29.01 41.36 -23.31
C PRO A 3 30.30 42.25 -23.37
N PHE A 4 31.46 41.67 -23.74
CA PHE A 4 32.76 42.29 -24.19
C PHE A 4 33.73 42.84 -23.10
N CYS A 5 35.08 42.93 -23.29
CA CYS A 5 36.04 42.31 -24.24
C CYS A 5 37.52 42.52 -23.79
N CYS A 6 38.47 41.79 -24.43
CA CYS A 6 39.81 42.28 -24.87
C CYS A 6 40.94 42.34 -23.80
N THR A 7 42.24 42.14 -24.08
CA THR A 7 43.00 41.87 -25.34
C THR A 7 44.32 41.08 -25.09
N SER A 8 45.00 40.63 -26.17
CA SER A 8 46.28 39.85 -26.21
C SER A 8 47.55 40.77 -26.26
N PRO A 9 48.84 40.33 -26.42
CA PRO A 9 49.36 39.06 -27.01
C PRO A 9 50.54 38.34 -26.27
N VAL A 10 51.04 37.25 -26.88
CA VAL A 10 52.02 36.29 -26.32
C VAL A 10 53.25 36.08 -27.23
N PRO A 11 54.47 36.22 -26.69
CA PRO A 11 55.51 35.18 -26.75
C PRO A 11 56.14 34.97 -25.33
N VAL A 12 57.20 34.20 -25.02
CA VAL A 12 58.31 33.55 -25.78
C VAL A 12 58.57 32.13 -25.18
N SER A 13 59.35 31.29 -25.87
CA SER A 13 59.89 29.98 -25.41
C SER A 13 61.36 29.84 -25.93
N PRO A 14 62.26 28.94 -25.45
CA PRO A 14 62.06 27.48 -25.51
C PRO A 14 62.85 26.60 -24.49
N ALA A 15 62.79 25.28 -24.72
CA ALA A 15 63.83 24.26 -24.43
C ALA A 15 64.07 23.81 -22.97
N ALA A 16 64.38 22.54 -22.67
CA ALA A 16 64.40 21.32 -23.50
C ALA A 16 64.08 20.05 -22.69
N ALA A 17 63.72 18.98 -23.41
CA ALA A 17 63.37 17.65 -22.88
C ALA A 17 64.58 16.85 -22.36
N ASN A 18 64.29 15.81 -21.53
CA ASN A 18 64.78 14.45 -21.78
C ASN A 18 64.08 13.39 -20.87
N HIS A 19 63.64 12.30 -21.51
CA HIS A 19 63.46 10.95 -20.92
C HIS A 19 64.69 10.08 -21.35
N PRO A 20 64.75 8.74 -21.17
CA PRO A 20 64.06 7.80 -20.25
C PRO A 20 65.07 6.88 -19.46
N HIS A 21 64.56 5.82 -18.83
CA HIS A 21 65.28 4.59 -18.38
C HIS A 21 66.18 4.68 -17.12
N SER A 22 66.47 3.60 -16.35
CA SER A 22 65.72 2.35 -16.05
C SER A 22 66.41 1.49 -14.95
N SER A 23 65.67 0.51 -14.40
CA SER A 23 66.15 -0.79 -13.87
C SER A 23 66.59 -0.97 -12.40
N SER A 24 66.69 -2.25 -12.02
CA SER A 24 67.20 -2.87 -10.77
C SER A 24 66.38 -2.73 -9.46
N SER A 25 65.74 -3.83 -9.07
CA SER A 25 65.51 -4.23 -7.67
C SER A 25 66.72 -5.05 -7.18
N PRO A 26 66.91 -5.24 -5.86
CA PRO A 26 66.48 -6.52 -5.26
C PRO A 26 65.99 -6.43 -3.79
N SER A 27 65.48 -7.54 -3.25
CA SER A 27 65.30 -7.81 -1.81
C SER A 27 66.27 -8.91 -1.34
N PRO A 28 66.65 -8.97 -0.05
CA PRO A 28 65.97 -9.91 0.87
C PRO A 28 65.87 -9.45 2.35
N SER A 29 65.38 -10.33 3.23
CA SER A 29 65.23 -10.23 4.71
C SER A 29 66.30 -11.10 5.44
N PRO A 30 66.22 -11.51 6.75
CA PRO A 30 65.32 -11.20 7.90
C PRO A 30 66.08 -10.99 9.26
N SER A 31 65.39 -11.20 10.42
CA SER A 31 65.86 -11.45 11.83
C SER A 31 65.51 -10.37 12.89
N PRO A 32 65.51 -10.67 14.23
CA PRO A 32 65.18 -11.91 14.97
C PRO A 32 64.24 -11.70 16.21
N PRO A 33 63.79 -12.76 16.93
CA PRO A 33 62.98 -12.65 18.17
C PRO A 33 63.77 -12.92 19.49
N PRO A 34 63.25 -12.50 20.68
CA PRO A 34 63.81 -12.83 22.01
C PRO A 34 63.19 -14.11 22.67
N PRO A 35 63.76 -14.65 23.78
CA PRO A 35 63.60 -16.05 24.18
C PRO A 35 62.71 -16.36 25.41
N LEU A 36 62.52 -17.67 25.67
CA LEU A 36 61.79 -18.30 26.79
C LEU A 36 62.71 -18.78 27.94
N GLN A 37 62.16 -18.88 29.16
CA GLN A 37 62.61 -19.78 30.25
C GLN A 37 61.41 -20.39 31.02
N SER A 38 61.63 -21.40 31.87
CA SER A 38 60.61 -22.41 32.22
C SER A 38 60.79 -23.15 33.57
N MET A 39 59.76 -23.93 33.97
CA MET A 39 59.71 -24.98 35.03
C MET A 39 59.63 -24.50 36.52
N SER A 40 58.98 -25.20 37.49
CA SER A 40 57.90 -26.23 37.47
C SER A 40 57.00 -26.26 38.76
N PRO A 41 56.90 -27.31 39.64
CA PRO A 41 55.64 -27.73 40.33
C PRO A 41 55.68 -27.51 41.88
N PRO A 42 54.84 -28.09 42.80
CA PRO A 42 53.68 -29.04 42.76
C PRO A 42 52.42 -28.42 43.50
N PRO A 43 51.54 -29.06 44.35
CA PRO A 43 51.24 -30.46 44.73
C PRO A 43 49.72 -30.85 44.89
N GLN A 44 49.45 -32.02 45.49
CA GLN A 44 48.22 -32.55 46.14
C GLN A 44 48.66 -33.42 47.36
N PRO A 45 47.80 -34.05 48.23
CA PRO A 45 46.33 -34.11 48.33
C PRO A 45 45.87 -33.45 49.69
N PRO A 46 45.24 -34.04 50.76
CA PRO A 46 44.47 -35.29 51.00
C PRO A 46 43.18 -35.20 51.89
N ALA A 47 42.51 -36.37 52.03
CA ALA A 47 41.66 -36.84 53.15
C ALA A 47 40.22 -36.29 53.38
N ARG A 48 39.43 -37.09 54.13
CA ARG A 48 37.97 -36.93 54.40
C ARG A 48 37.67 -36.85 55.91
N SER A 49 36.70 -36.03 56.32
CA SER A 49 35.83 -36.30 57.49
C SER A 49 34.54 -35.45 57.45
N ARG A 50 33.52 -35.80 58.25
CA ARG A 50 32.19 -35.18 58.27
C ARG A 50 32.02 -34.18 59.42
N SER A 51 31.35 -33.06 59.18
CA SER A 51 30.42 -32.42 60.14
C SER A 51 29.49 -31.43 59.43
N LEU A 52 28.27 -31.27 59.92
CA LEU A 52 27.22 -30.41 59.34
C LEU A 52 27.17 -29.03 60.01
N SER A 53 26.92 -27.98 59.22
CA SER A 53 26.24 -26.76 59.67
C SER A 53 25.47 -26.15 58.49
N ALA A 54 24.18 -25.84 58.69
CA ALA A 54 23.30 -25.36 57.63
C ALA A 54 23.01 -23.86 57.78
N SER A 55 23.08 -23.11 56.67
CA SER A 55 22.72 -21.68 56.64
C SER A 55 22.32 -21.17 55.25
N ASN A 56 22.97 -21.63 54.17
CA ASN A 56 22.76 -21.08 52.82
C ASN A 56 21.59 -21.70 52.00
N SER A 57 20.77 -22.58 52.58
CA SER A 57 19.64 -23.20 51.87
C SER A 57 18.32 -22.44 51.98
N ALA A 58 18.23 -21.39 52.83
CA ALA A 58 16.96 -20.72 53.15
C ALA A 58 16.55 -19.62 52.14
N SER A 59 17.51 -18.98 51.47
CA SER A 59 17.23 -17.89 50.50
C SER A 59 16.73 -18.44 49.16
N ALA A 60 17.41 -19.43 48.60
CA ALA A 60 17.04 -20.05 47.33
C ALA A 60 15.64 -20.72 47.38
N SER A 61 15.28 -21.34 48.52
CA SER A 61 13.97 -21.93 48.71
C SER A 61 12.84 -20.90 48.78
N ALA A 62 13.09 -19.71 49.34
CA ALA A 62 12.10 -18.64 49.40
C ALA A 62 11.78 -18.10 48.00
N SER A 63 12.81 -17.86 47.16
CA SER A 63 12.63 -17.43 45.77
C SER A 63 11.91 -18.50 44.92
N ALA A 64 12.28 -19.77 45.06
CA ALA A 64 11.61 -20.87 44.36
C ALA A 64 10.16 -21.08 44.84
N SER A 65 9.88 -20.90 46.14
CA SER A 65 8.54 -20.98 46.70
C SER A 65 7.61 -19.87 46.19
N MET A 66 8.10 -18.63 46.06
CA MET A 66 7.32 -17.57 45.42
C MET A 66 7.07 -17.86 43.94
N LEU A 67 8.08 -18.31 43.18
CA LEU A 67 7.91 -18.66 41.76
C LEU A 67 6.93 -19.83 41.53
N ALA A 68 6.89 -20.81 42.43
CA ALA A 68 5.88 -21.88 42.40
C ALA A 68 4.47 -21.32 42.70
N SER A 69 4.33 -20.52 43.76
CA SER A 69 3.05 -19.90 44.14
C SER A 69 2.49 -18.96 43.06
N PHE A 70 3.35 -18.27 42.31
CA PHE A 70 2.97 -17.48 41.13
C PHE A 70 2.41 -18.33 39.98
N ARG A 71 2.86 -19.59 39.85
CA ARG A 71 2.49 -20.46 38.74
C ARG A 71 1.11 -21.09 38.92
N ASP A 72 0.78 -21.47 40.14
CA ASP A 72 -0.53 -22.04 40.49
C ASP A 72 -1.64 -20.97 40.56
N ALA A 73 -1.29 -19.67 40.69
CA ALA A 73 -2.26 -18.57 40.76
C ALA A 73 -2.89 -18.17 39.41
N LEU A 74 -2.34 -18.64 38.27
CA LEU A 74 -2.67 -18.13 36.93
C LEU A 74 -3.84 -18.84 36.21
N LEU A 75 -4.68 -19.58 36.95
CA LEU A 75 -5.91 -20.20 36.45
C LEU A 75 -7.04 -20.15 37.52
N PRO A 76 -8.27 -19.75 37.16
CA PRO A 76 -8.67 -18.72 36.22
C PRO A 76 -9.22 -17.51 37.00
N THR A 77 -8.36 -16.53 37.30
CA THR A 77 -8.75 -15.27 37.98
C THR A 77 -8.48 -14.07 37.07
N HIS A 78 -9.34 -13.04 37.12
CA HIS A 78 -9.15 -11.79 36.38
C HIS A 78 -8.14 -10.87 37.08
N GLN A 79 -6.96 -11.40 37.43
CA GLN A 79 -5.99 -10.67 38.24
C GLN A 79 -5.20 -9.66 37.39
N GLU A 80 -5.37 -8.37 37.70
CA GLU A 80 -4.71 -7.25 37.04
C GLU A 80 -3.19 -7.27 37.35
N ILE A 81 -2.33 -7.06 36.34
CA ILE A 81 -0.87 -7.00 36.55
C ILE A 81 -0.40 -5.57 36.26
N SER A 82 0.20 -4.88 37.23
CA SER A 82 0.55 -3.46 37.11
C SER A 82 1.97 -3.12 37.56
N GLY A 83 2.47 -1.94 37.20
CA GLY A 83 3.79 -1.47 37.62
C GLY A 83 4.43 -0.45 36.69
N ILE A 84 5.65 -0.01 37.02
CA ILE A 84 6.39 0.99 36.24
C ILE A 84 7.21 0.31 35.14
N LEU A 85 7.08 0.82 33.92
CA LEU A 85 8.05 0.60 32.84
C LEU A 85 8.44 1.95 32.22
N TYR A 86 9.67 2.03 31.74
CA TYR A 86 10.15 3.15 30.95
C TYR A 86 9.75 2.95 29.50
N LYS A 87 9.02 3.91 28.94
CA LYS A 87 8.63 3.95 27.53
C LYS A 87 9.52 4.95 26.77
N TRP A 88 10.06 4.56 25.62
CA TRP A 88 10.71 5.52 24.72
C TRP A 88 9.68 6.49 24.12
N VAL A 89 10.02 7.77 24.05
CA VAL A 89 9.16 8.84 23.51
C VAL A 89 9.66 9.29 22.13
N ASN A 90 10.77 10.03 22.10
CA ASN A 90 11.49 10.50 20.91
C ASN A 90 12.91 10.92 21.34
N TYR A 91 13.80 11.29 20.41
CA TYR A 91 15.18 11.65 20.76
C TYR A 91 15.27 12.78 21.80
N GLY A 92 14.51 13.87 21.64
CA GLY A 92 14.52 14.99 22.58
C GLY A 92 13.89 14.73 23.97
N LYS A 93 13.13 13.65 24.17
CA LYS A 93 12.52 13.32 25.48
C LYS A 93 12.96 11.97 26.05
N GLY A 94 13.63 11.12 25.27
CA GLY A 94 14.24 9.86 25.70
C GLY A 94 13.28 8.82 26.28
N TRP A 95 13.77 8.05 27.25
CA TRP A 95 12.98 7.15 28.09
C TRP A 95 12.20 7.93 29.15
N ARG A 96 10.91 7.62 29.33
CA ARG A 96 10.07 8.21 30.40
C ARG A 96 9.28 7.13 31.14
N PRO A 97 9.26 7.13 32.48
CA PRO A 97 8.49 6.16 33.26
C PRO A 97 6.99 6.39 33.07
N ARG A 98 6.23 5.30 33.03
CA ARG A 98 4.77 5.25 32.93
C ARG A 98 4.27 4.10 33.81
N TRP A 99 3.07 4.24 34.37
CA TRP A 99 2.36 3.11 34.97
C TRP A 99 1.79 2.29 33.83
N PHE A 100 2.01 0.99 33.84
CA PHE A 100 1.43 0.03 32.92
C PHE A 100 0.46 -0.87 33.70
N VAL A 101 -0.61 -1.28 33.02
CA VAL A 101 -1.64 -2.18 33.54
C VAL A 101 -1.96 -3.20 32.44
N LEU A 102 -1.92 -4.47 32.79
CA LEU A 102 -2.23 -5.62 31.93
C LEU A 102 -3.47 -6.32 32.47
N GLN A 103 -4.54 -6.32 31.67
CA GLN A 103 -5.86 -6.85 32.05
C GLN A 103 -6.59 -7.36 30.80
N ASP A 104 -7.24 -8.53 30.88
CA ASP A 104 -8.05 -9.17 29.82
C ASP A 104 -7.42 -9.22 28.41
N GLY A 105 -6.09 -9.22 28.31
CA GLY A 105 -5.34 -9.23 27.05
C GLY A 105 -5.01 -7.86 26.46
N VAL A 106 -5.24 -6.77 27.20
CA VAL A 106 -4.88 -5.40 26.85
C VAL A 106 -3.81 -4.89 27.82
N LEU A 107 -2.75 -4.28 27.26
CA LEU A 107 -1.72 -3.57 28.02
C LEU A 107 -1.93 -2.05 27.83
N SER A 108 -2.42 -1.38 28.87
CA SER A 108 -2.70 0.07 28.90
C SER A 108 -1.65 0.82 29.72
N TYR A 109 -1.39 2.09 29.41
CA TYR A 109 -0.39 2.89 30.13
C TYR A 109 -0.76 4.35 30.39
N TYR A 110 -0.19 4.89 31.47
CA TYR A 110 -0.60 6.16 32.10
C TYR A 110 0.59 7.05 32.48
N LYS A 111 0.40 8.37 32.47
CA LYS A 111 1.36 9.37 33.00
C LYS A 111 1.47 9.16 34.52
N ILE A 112 2.68 9.25 35.07
CA ILE A 112 2.89 9.26 36.53
C ILE A 112 3.21 10.66 37.10
N HIS A 113 3.29 11.66 36.21
CA HIS A 113 3.51 13.09 36.49
C HIS A 113 2.75 13.94 35.47
N GLY A 114 2.42 15.19 35.83
CA GLY A 114 1.60 16.11 35.04
C GLY A 114 0.14 16.15 35.50
N PRO A 115 -0.74 16.91 34.81
CA PRO A 115 -2.13 17.08 35.20
C PRO A 115 -2.94 15.78 35.08
N ASP A 116 -2.78 15.05 33.98
CA ASP A 116 -3.42 13.76 33.70
C ASP A 116 -2.55 12.59 34.18
N ARG A 117 -2.04 12.69 35.42
CA ARG A 117 -1.35 11.59 36.11
C ARG A 117 -2.36 10.54 36.59
N ILE A 118 -1.93 9.28 36.66
CA ILE A 118 -2.62 8.27 37.47
C ILE A 118 -2.17 8.40 38.93
N ASP A 119 -3.15 8.54 39.81
CA ASP A 119 -2.97 8.37 41.25
C ASP A 119 -3.07 6.87 41.58
N VAL A 120 -2.07 6.37 42.32
CA VAL A 120 -1.85 4.95 42.54
C VAL A 120 -1.55 4.76 44.03
N ASN A 121 -2.36 3.96 44.72
CA ASN A 121 -2.24 3.73 46.16
C ASN A 121 -2.63 2.27 46.51
N PRO A 122 -2.46 1.82 47.78
CA PRO A 122 -2.71 0.42 48.16
C PRO A 122 -4.15 -0.07 47.99
N GLU A 123 -5.13 0.83 47.93
CA GLU A 123 -6.54 0.50 47.68
C GLU A 123 -6.88 0.50 46.18
N THR A 124 -6.18 1.27 45.34
CA THR A 124 -6.41 1.24 43.86
C THR A 124 -5.79 0.04 43.18
N GLU A 125 -4.67 -0.48 43.70
CA GLU A 125 -4.00 -1.69 43.19
C GLU A 125 -4.37 -2.94 44.01
N LYS A 126 -5.50 -2.90 44.71
CA LYS A 126 -5.92 -3.94 45.67
C LYS A 126 -6.34 -5.21 44.96
N GLY A 127 -5.44 -6.19 44.97
CA GLY A 127 -5.57 -7.44 44.23
C GLY A 127 -4.73 -7.49 42.96
N SER A 128 -4.14 -6.37 42.52
CA SER A 128 -3.22 -6.35 41.37
C SER A 128 -1.86 -6.95 41.73
N ILE A 129 -1.26 -7.70 40.81
CA ILE A 129 0.12 -8.17 40.90
C ILE A 129 1.04 -7.03 40.48
N VAL A 130 1.72 -6.41 41.46
CA VAL A 130 2.59 -5.25 41.22
C VAL A 130 4.03 -5.70 40.95
N ILE A 131 4.54 -5.42 39.75
CA ILE A 131 5.92 -5.74 39.34
C ILE A 131 6.84 -4.54 39.63
N GLY A 132 7.96 -4.80 40.30
CA GLY A 132 9.08 -3.86 40.49
C GLY A 132 9.06 -3.06 41.80
N GLU A 133 10.25 -2.91 42.39
CA GLU A 133 10.42 -2.27 43.70
C GLU A 133 10.03 -0.78 43.68
N GLU A 134 10.35 -0.04 42.61
CA GLU A 134 9.95 1.37 42.48
C GLU A 134 8.42 1.54 42.29
N SER A 135 7.75 0.53 41.75
CA SER A 135 6.28 0.49 41.69
C SER A 135 5.68 0.42 43.10
N LEU A 136 6.22 -0.45 43.95
CA LEU A 136 5.85 -0.59 45.36
C LEU A 136 6.22 0.64 46.20
N LYS A 137 7.39 1.27 45.93
CA LYS A 137 7.78 2.56 46.54
C LYS A 137 6.81 3.68 46.15
N ARG A 138 6.36 3.74 44.89
CA ARG A 138 5.36 4.72 44.44
C ARG A 138 4.02 4.53 45.15
N ILE A 139 3.50 3.30 45.19
CA ILE A 139 2.25 2.95 45.90
C ILE A 139 2.30 3.39 47.36
N ASN A 140 3.41 3.12 48.05
CA ASN A 140 3.53 3.45 49.47
C ASN A 140 3.81 4.93 49.76
N ARG A 141 4.44 5.69 48.84
CA ARG A 141 4.59 7.16 48.98
C ARG A 141 3.23 7.88 49.05
N ALA A 142 2.19 7.35 48.39
CA ALA A 142 0.85 7.94 48.40
C ALA A 142 0.14 7.90 49.78
N LYS A 143 0.61 7.08 50.74
CA LYS A 143 0.07 7.07 52.12
C LYS A 143 0.38 8.34 52.91
N ASN A 144 1.43 9.08 52.55
CA ASN A 144 1.97 10.16 53.37
C ASN A 144 1.52 11.57 52.93
N SER A 145 0.75 11.71 51.85
CA SER A 145 0.33 13.00 51.31
C SER A 145 -1.00 13.53 51.87
N ASP A 146 -1.75 12.72 52.62
CA ASP A 146 -3.15 12.98 52.98
C ASP A 146 -3.33 13.78 54.29
N HIS A 147 -2.29 14.54 54.70
CA HIS A 147 -2.25 15.31 55.95
C HIS A 147 -1.76 16.76 55.67
N GLY A 148 -2.51 17.52 54.86
CA GLY A 148 -2.15 18.92 54.58
C GLY A 148 -3.21 19.73 53.84
N HIS A 149 -3.58 20.87 54.43
CA HIS A 149 -4.23 22.02 53.80
C HIS A 149 -5.60 21.83 53.11
N ALA A 150 -6.64 21.74 53.95
CA ALA A 150 -7.88 22.42 53.63
C ALA A 150 -7.73 23.93 53.90
N TYR A 151 -7.78 24.76 52.85
CA TYR A 151 -8.30 26.13 52.83
C TYR A 151 -8.56 26.49 51.36
N GLY A 152 -9.72 27.06 51.03
CA GLY A 152 -10.20 27.15 49.64
C GLY A 152 -10.58 28.56 49.20
N HIS A 153 -11.10 28.67 47.97
CA HIS A 153 -11.90 29.81 47.53
C HIS A 153 -12.99 29.37 46.55
N ASN A 154 -14.15 30.03 46.61
CA ASN A 154 -15.36 29.64 45.88
C ASN A 154 -15.51 30.35 44.52
N HIS A 155 -16.18 29.69 43.56
CA HIS A 155 -17.28 30.23 42.72
C HIS A 155 -17.76 29.14 41.72
N VAL A 156 -19.03 28.99 41.29
CA VAL A 156 -20.36 29.12 41.95
C VAL A 156 -21.46 28.60 40.97
N HIS A 157 -22.62 28.12 41.48
CA HIS A 157 -23.86 27.74 40.74
C HIS A 157 -23.82 26.49 39.80
N ASN A 158 -24.91 25.71 39.62
CA ASN A 158 -26.14 25.55 40.42
C ASN A 158 -26.84 24.18 40.25
N HIS A 159 -27.53 23.75 41.31
CA HIS A 159 -28.62 22.75 41.46
C HIS A 159 -28.88 21.59 40.45
N GLY A 160 -29.02 20.37 41.00
CA GLY A 160 -29.77 19.25 40.43
C GLY A 160 -29.65 17.96 41.28
N HIS A 161 -30.66 17.62 42.08
CA HIS A 161 -30.60 16.43 42.97
C HIS A 161 -30.82 15.11 42.21
N GLY A 162 -29.93 14.13 42.40
CA GLY A 162 -30.03 12.78 41.85
C GLY A 162 -29.27 11.76 42.71
N ASN A 163 -30.02 10.88 43.37
CA ASN A 163 -29.61 9.97 44.45
C ASN A 163 -28.30 9.14 44.24
N GLY A 164 -27.32 9.34 45.13
CA GLY A 164 -26.60 8.25 45.81
C GLY A 164 -25.86 7.19 44.98
N GLY A 165 -24.80 7.57 44.25
CA GLY A 165 -23.90 6.59 43.64
C GLY A 165 -22.69 7.23 42.95
N SER A 166 -21.64 7.55 43.71
CA SER A 166 -20.43 8.20 43.18
C SER A 166 -19.73 7.32 42.13
N PRO A 167 -19.61 7.75 40.86
CA PRO A 167 -18.91 6.99 39.85
C PRO A 167 -17.40 7.05 40.12
N VAL A 168 -16.75 5.89 40.22
CA VAL A 168 -15.28 5.79 40.20
C VAL A 168 -14.79 6.45 38.91
N HIS A 169 -13.94 7.47 39.02
CA HIS A 169 -13.40 8.17 37.85
C HIS A 169 -12.68 7.16 36.93
N ALA A 170 -13.19 6.99 35.71
CA ALA A 170 -12.67 6.03 34.76
C ALA A 170 -11.20 6.34 34.41
N ARG A 171 -10.31 5.37 34.66
CA ARG A 171 -8.86 5.45 34.41
C ARG A 171 -8.58 5.66 32.90
N LYS A 172 -8.55 6.90 32.42
CA LYS A 172 -8.28 7.22 31.00
C LYS A 172 -6.82 6.94 30.62
N ALA A 173 -6.61 5.87 29.86
CA ALA A 173 -5.28 5.49 29.36
C ALA A 173 -4.74 6.48 28.32
N ILE A 174 -3.41 6.57 28.21
CA ILE A 174 -2.69 7.37 27.18
C ILE A 174 -2.46 6.56 25.90
N GLY A 175 -2.49 5.24 26.03
CA GLY A 175 -2.49 4.32 24.91
C GLY A 175 -2.60 2.88 25.40
N GLU A 176 -3.11 2.03 24.53
CA GLU A 176 -3.46 0.65 24.84
C GLU A 176 -2.95 -0.28 23.73
N VAL A 177 -2.62 -1.52 24.09
CA VAL A 177 -2.01 -2.49 23.19
C VAL A 177 -2.64 -3.87 23.41
N HIS A 178 -3.43 -4.34 22.44
CA HIS A 178 -4.05 -5.66 22.52
C HIS A 178 -3.03 -6.75 22.16
N LEU A 179 -2.70 -7.62 23.12
CA LEU A 179 -1.62 -8.61 22.98
C LEU A 179 -1.95 -9.72 21.97
N LYS A 180 -3.24 -10.00 21.74
CA LYS A 180 -3.71 -11.01 20.78
C LYS A 180 -3.09 -10.83 19.39
N VAL A 181 -3.03 -9.59 18.90
CA VAL A 181 -2.48 -9.23 17.57
C VAL A 181 -1.03 -8.72 17.61
N SER A 182 -0.47 -8.48 18.79
CA SER A 182 0.86 -7.86 18.93
C SER A 182 2.00 -8.89 18.97
N GLN A 183 3.14 -8.57 18.36
CA GLN A 183 4.39 -9.32 18.53
C GLN A 183 5.18 -8.75 19.71
N ILE A 184 5.62 -9.60 20.63
CA ILE A 184 6.57 -9.24 21.70
C ILE A 184 7.96 -9.64 21.20
N ARG A 185 8.96 -8.77 21.36
CA ARG A 185 10.35 -9.02 20.98
C ARG A 185 11.32 -8.57 22.06
N GLU A 186 12.13 -9.50 22.53
CA GLU A 186 13.23 -9.24 23.45
C GLU A 186 14.39 -8.49 22.78
N SER A 187 15.05 -7.61 23.55
CA SER A 187 16.36 -7.09 23.17
C SER A 187 17.43 -8.15 23.42
N LYS A 188 18.30 -8.39 22.42
CA LYS A 188 19.47 -9.28 22.54
C LYS A 188 20.72 -8.58 23.09
N SER A 189 20.72 -7.25 23.15
CA SER A 189 21.90 -6.42 23.46
C SER A 189 21.70 -5.50 24.68
N ASP A 190 20.59 -5.64 25.38
CA ASP A 190 20.26 -4.91 26.62
C ASP A 190 19.25 -5.78 27.39
N ASP A 191 19.67 -6.30 28.53
CA ASP A 191 18.93 -7.27 29.35
C ASP A 191 17.80 -6.65 30.18
N ARG A 192 17.51 -5.35 29.99
CA ARG A 192 16.37 -4.63 30.58
C ARG A 192 15.36 -4.17 29.52
N ARG A 193 15.70 -4.21 28.23
CA ARG A 193 14.83 -3.79 27.11
C ARG A 193 14.03 -4.92 26.47
N PHE A 194 12.85 -4.55 26.00
CA PHE A 194 12.00 -5.33 25.12
C PHE A 194 11.13 -4.39 24.28
N SER A 195 10.34 -4.94 23.36
CA SER A 195 9.42 -4.17 22.54
C SER A 195 8.14 -4.94 22.22
N ILE A 196 7.04 -4.19 22.04
CA ILE A 196 5.74 -4.73 21.66
C ILE A 196 5.30 -4.02 20.39
N PHE A 197 5.06 -4.79 19.33
CA PHE A 197 4.69 -4.31 18.00
C PHE A 197 3.25 -4.70 17.67
N SER A 198 2.36 -3.70 17.58
CA SER A 198 0.91 -3.87 17.36
C SER A 198 0.50 -3.81 15.88
N GLY A 199 1.40 -4.19 14.97
CA GLY A 199 1.22 -4.01 13.51
C GLY A 199 1.42 -2.58 13.01
N THR A 200 0.91 -1.59 13.76
CA THR A 200 0.94 -0.15 13.38
C THR A 200 1.86 0.70 14.25
N LYS A 201 2.22 0.25 15.46
CA LYS A 201 3.05 0.98 16.42
C LYS A 201 4.04 0.03 17.10
N THR A 202 5.24 0.52 17.43
CA THR A 202 6.22 -0.20 18.27
C THR A 202 6.37 0.53 19.59
N LEU A 203 5.92 -0.07 20.69
CA LEU A 203 6.30 0.37 22.03
C LEU A 203 7.68 -0.22 22.33
N ARG A 204 8.71 0.62 22.36
CA ARG A 204 10.01 0.28 22.93
C ARG A 204 9.93 0.50 24.44
N LEU A 205 10.20 -0.56 25.21
CA LEU A 205 10.02 -0.63 26.66
C LEU A 205 11.33 -1.04 27.34
N ARG A 206 11.53 -0.56 28.56
CA ARG A 206 12.64 -0.92 29.44
C ARG A 206 12.12 -1.07 30.88
N ALA A 207 12.50 -2.15 31.55
CA ALA A 207 12.25 -2.34 32.96
C ALA A 207 13.38 -1.75 33.82
N GLU A 208 13.17 -1.63 35.13
CA GLU A 208 14.20 -1.14 36.06
C GLU A 208 15.32 -2.17 36.22
N THR A 209 14.98 -3.43 36.48
CA THR A 209 15.93 -4.56 36.57
C THR A 209 15.77 -5.56 35.41
N ARG A 210 16.67 -6.55 35.33
CA ARG A 210 16.57 -7.69 34.39
C ARG A 210 15.45 -8.64 34.82
N GLU A 211 15.28 -8.75 36.14
CA GLU A 211 14.33 -9.61 36.83
C GLU A 211 12.90 -9.10 36.57
N ASP A 212 12.67 -7.78 36.71
CA ASP A 212 11.40 -7.14 36.34
C ASP A 212 11.03 -7.37 34.87
N ARG A 213 12.03 -7.29 33.96
CA ARG A 213 11.82 -7.59 32.54
C ARG A 213 11.38 -9.04 32.33
N ALA A 214 11.98 -10.00 33.05
CA ALA A 214 11.59 -11.40 32.97
C ALA A 214 10.12 -11.60 33.41
N THR A 215 9.75 -11.09 34.58
CA THR A 215 8.37 -11.16 35.11
C THR A 215 7.36 -10.48 34.18
N TRP A 216 7.69 -9.32 33.62
CA TRP A 216 6.85 -8.65 32.62
C TRP A 216 6.70 -9.47 31.34
N LEU A 217 7.78 -10.05 30.81
CA LEU A 217 7.73 -10.87 29.59
C LEU A 217 6.92 -12.16 29.80
N GLU A 218 7.11 -12.86 30.92
CA GLU A 218 6.35 -14.05 31.28
C GLU A 218 4.85 -13.73 31.39
N SER A 219 4.50 -12.65 32.10
CA SER A 219 3.12 -12.16 32.22
C SER A 219 2.49 -11.83 30.85
N LEU A 220 3.23 -11.11 30.00
CA LEU A 220 2.78 -10.72 28.66
C LEU A 220 2.65 -11.91 27.70
N LEU A 221 3.43 -12.98 27.89
CA LEU A 221 3.35 -14.20 27.09
C LEU A 221 2.22 -15.12 27.58
N ALA A 222 2.09 -15.36 28.88
CA ALA A 222 1.01 -16.17 29.45
C ALA A 222 -0.37 -15.61 29.06
N VAL A 223 -0.59 -14.31 29.26
CA VAL A 223 -1.83 -13.63 28.84
C VAL A 223 -2.04 -13.63 27.33
N LYS A 224 -0.97 -13.76 26.53
CA LYS A 224 -1.06 -13.90 25.07
C LYS A 224 -1.45 -15.32 24.64
N GLU A 225 -1.00 -16.35 25.36
CA GLU A 225 -1.30 -17.76 25.08
C GLU A 225 -2.73 -18.17 25.47
N MET A 226 -3.35 -17.44 26.42
CA MET A 226 -4.78 -17.53 26.75
C MET A 226 -5.75 -17.20 25.58
N PHE A 227 -5.23 -16.85 24.38
CA PHE A 227 -6.03 -16.60 23.17
C PHE A 227 -5.75 -17.62 22.05
N PRO A 228 -6.42 -18.79 22.03
CA PRO A 228 -6.28 -19.78 20.96
C PRO A 228 -6.54 -19.20 19.56
N ARG A 229 -5.71 -19.61 18.59
CA ARG A 229 -5.94 -19.36 17.16
C ARG A 229 -6.95 -20.35 16.60
N ILE A 230 -8.23 -20.07 16.78
CA ILE A 230 -9.32 -20.87 16.18
C ILE A 230 -9.19 -20.79 14.64
N SER A 231 -9.20 -21.95 13.98
CA SER A 231 -9.18 -22.07 12.51
C SER A 231 -10.53 -21.66 11.91
N ASN A 232 -10.52 -21.14 10.68
CA ASN A 232 -11.73 -20.81 9.93
C ASN A 232 -12.25 -22.03 9.14
N SER A 233 -12.58 -23.10 9.84
CA SER A 233 -13.47 -24.16 9.35
C SER A 233 -14.73 -24.20 10.23
N ASP A 234 -15.85 -24.65 9.65
CA ASP A 234 -17.12 -24.90 10.33
C ASP A 234 -17.78 -23.69 11.03
N LYS A 235 -18.09 -22.68 10.20
CA LYS A 235 -19.23 -21.78 10.44
C LYS A 235 -20.34 -22.08 9.44
N ASP A 236 -21.25 -22.99 9.80
CA ASP A 236 -22.70 -22.73 9.91
C ASP A 236 -23.47 -23.99 10.32
N GLY A 237 -24.57 -23.82 11.06
CA GLY A 237 -25.38 -24.95 11.57
C GLY A 237 -26.22 -24.60 12.81
N PRO A 238 -27.55 -24.50 12.71
CA PRO A 238 -28.43 -24.15 13.83
C PRO A 238 -29.19 -25.35 14.43
N ALA A 239 -28.55 -26.24 15.19
CA ALA A 239 -29.25 -27.37 15.85
C ALA A 239 -28.59 -28.02 17.10
N ASN A 240 -27.87 -27.29 17.95
CA ASN A 240 -27.07 -27.93 19.02
C ASN A 240 -27.84 -28.57 20.21
N ALA A 241 -29.13 -28.30 20.40
CA ALA A 241 -29.90 -28.95 21.47
C ALA A 241 -30.02 -30.48 21.27
N GLY A 242 -30.24 -30.93 20.03
CA GLY A 242 -30.35 -32.35 19.71
C GLY A 242 -29.03 -33.13 19.80
N ALA A 243 -27.89 -32.44 19.66
CA ALA A 243 -26.57 -33.07 19.70
C ALA A 243 -26.25 -33.64 21.10
N ALA A 244 -26.54 -32.89 22.17
CA ALA A 244 -26.34 -33.37 23.55
C ALA A 244 -27.22 -34.58 23.87
N VAL A 245 -28.48 -34.57 23.41
CA VAL A 245 -29.42 -35.69 23.57
C VAL A 245 -28.92 -36.94 22.84
N ALA A 246 -28.56 -36.81 21.55
CA ALA A 246 -28.06 -37.93 20.76
C ALA A 246 -26.73 -38.51 21.26
N VAL A 247 -25.89 -37.71 21.93
CA VAL A 247 -24.68 -38.21 22.61
C VAL A 247 -25.04 -38.95 23.90
N ALA A 248 -25.95 -38.41 24.72
CA ALA A 248 -26.43 -39.07 25.93
C ALA A 248 -27.11 -40.42 25.65
N GLU A 249 -27.98 -40.49 24.64
CA GLU A 249 -28.66 -41.73 24.22
C GLU A 249 -27.69 -42.82 23.77
N ARG A 250 -26.66 -42.46 22.99
CA ARG A 250 -25.61 -43.40 22.56
C ARG A 250 -24.72 -43.87 23.71
N LEU A 251 -24.43 -42.98 24.67
CA LEU A 251 -23.69 -43.31 25.88
C LEU A 251 -24.51 -44.29 26.76
N ARG A 252 -25.79 -43.99 26.98
CA ARG A 252 -26.76 -44.85 27.65
C ARG A 252 -26.78 -46.25 27.05
N GLN A 253 -26.95 -46.38 25.73
CA GLN A 253 -26.99 -47.68 25.07
C GLN A 253 -25.71 -48.50 25.36
N ARG A 254 -24.52 -47.90 25.20
CA ARG A 254 -23.25 -48.61 25.45
C ARG A 254 -23.02 -48.97 26.92
N LEU A 255 -23.50 -48.17 27.87
CA LEU A 255 -23.38 -48.48 29.29
C LEU A 255 -24.37 -49.57 29.72
N GLN A 256 -25.58 -49.61 29.14
CA GLN A 256 -26.55 -50.68 29.35
C GLN A 256 -26.07 -52.01 28.73
N GLU A 257 -25.50 -51.98 27.52
CA GLU A 257 -24.81 -53.14 26.90
C GLU A 257 -23.63 -53.66 27.75
N GLY A 258 -22.97 -52.77 28.51
CA GLY A 258 -21.90 -53.11 29.46
C GLY A 258 -22.35 -53.58 30.84
N GLY A 259 -23.66 -53.69 31.09
CA GLY A 259 -24.21 -54.13 32.38
C GLY A 259 -24.06 -53.13 33.53
N VAL A 260 -23.84 -51.85 33.23
CA VAL A 260 -23.66 -50.79 34.24
C VAL A 260 -24.99 -50.50 34.96
N PRO A 261 -25.02 -50.32 36.30
CA PRO A 261 -26.25 -49.99 37.01
C PRO A 261 -26.89 -48.68 36.54
N GLU A 262 -28.19 -48.72 36.25
CA GLU A 262 -28.97 -47.62 35.65
C GLU A 262 -28.80 -46.26 36.37
N ALA A 263 -28.67 -46.27 37.70
CA ALA A 263 -28.42 -45.04 38.48
C ALA A 263 -27.11 -44.31 38.09
N VAL A 264 -26.06 -45.06 37.74
CA VAL A 264 -24.79 -44.49 37.26
C VAL A 264 -24.96 -43.95 35.84
N ILE A 265 -25.74 -44.63 35.00
CA ILE A 265 -26.02 -44.21 33.61
C ILE A 265 -26.76 -42.87 33.60
N VAL A 266 -27.78 -42.71 34.44
CA VAL A 266 -28.52 -41.45 34.60
C VAL A 266 -27.62 -40.31 35.07
N ASP A 267 -26.67 -40.56 35.97
CA ASP A 267 -25.73 -39.52 36.43
C ASP A 267 -24.70 -39.15 35.33
N CYS A 268 -24.19 -40.12 34.57
CA CYS A 268 -23.34 -39.86 33.41
C CYS A 268 -24.09 -39.03 32.34
N GLU A 269 -25.36 -39.32 32.05
CA GLU A 269 -26.16 -38.48 31.16
C GLU A 269 -26.36 -37.06 31.70
N ARG A 270 -26.56 -36.91 33.03
CA ARG A 270 -26.73 -35.61 33.69
C ARG A 270 -25.47 -34.75 33.52
N LEU A 271 -24.29 -35.30 33.84
CA LEU A 271 -23.01 -34.63 33.69
C LEU A 271 -22.75 -34.20 32.23
N VAL A 272 -22.99 -35.08 31.25
CA VAL A 272 -22.83 -34.75 29.81
C VAL A 272 -23.76 -33.61 29.37
N ARG A 273 -25.00 -33.54 29.89
CA ARG A 273 -25.94 -32.44 29.60
C ARG A 273 -25.49 -31.14 30.27
N GLU A 274 -24.98 -31.19 31.50
CA GLU A 274 -24.46 -30.04 32.25
C GLU A 274 -23.21 -29.44 31.57
N ASP A 275 -22.21 -30.26 31.25
CA ASP A 275 -20.99 -29.84 30.55
C ASP A 275 -21.29 -29.25 29.17
N PHE A 276 -22.18 -29.88 28.39
CA PHE A 276 -22.57 -29.36 27.08
C PHE A 276 -23.31 -28.02 27.19
N SER A 277 -24.16 -27.84 28.21
CA SER A 277 -24.84 -26.57 28.50
C SER A 277 -23.86 -25.47 28.88
N ALA A 278 -22.83 -25.79 29.69
CA ALA A 278 -21.76 -24.87 30.04
C ALA A 278 -20.94 -24.45 28.79
N LEU A 279 -20.53 -25.42 27.96
CA LEU A 279 -19.82 -25.18 26.70
C LEU A 279 -20.65 -24.36 25.70
N GLN A 280 -21.95 -24.64 25.58
CA GLN A 280 -22.86 -23.87 24.73
C GLN A 280 -23.03 -22.42 25.23
N SER A 281 -23.05 -22.23 26.55
CA SER A 281 -23.08 -20.90 27.18
C SER A 281 -21.80 -20.11 26.94
N GLN A 282 -20.62 -20.74 27.08
CA GLN A 282 -19.33 -20.15 26.74
C GLN A 282 -19.25 -19.80 25.23
N LEU A 283 -19.71 -20.68 24.35
CA LEU A 283 -19.76 -20.43 22.90
C LEU A 283 -20.67 -19.25 22.55
N ASN A 284 -21.80 -19.10 23.22
CA ASN A 284 -22.69 -17.95 23.05
C ASN A 284 -22.03 -16.64 23.53
N LEU A 285 -21.34 -16.66 24.67
CA LEU A 285 -20.55 -15.51 25.16
C LEU A 285 -19.41 -15.14 24.19
N LEU A 286 -18.72 -16.12 23.62
CA LEU A 286 -17.70 -15.92 22.58
C LEU A 286 -18.29 -15.33 21.30
N LYS A 287 -19.47 -15.77 20.85
CA LYS A 287 -20.21 -15.19 19.73
C LYS A 287 -20.57 -13.72 20.00
N GLN A 288 -21.06 -13.40 21.20
CA GLN A 288 -21.35 -12.01 21.60
C GLN A 288 -20.09 -11.13 21.65
N ARG A 289 -18.97 -11.64 22.20
CA ARG A 289 -17.68 -10.93 22.23
C ARG A 289 -17.13 -10.71 20.81
N HIS A 290 -17.29 -11.68 19.90
CA HIS A 290 -16.94 -11.53 18.49
C HIS A 290 -17.82 -10.48 17.78
N ALA A 291 -19.13 -10.44 18.04
CA ALA A 291 -20.01 -9.43 17.46
C ALA A 291 -19.56 -8.02 17.89
N ARG A 292 -19.42 -7.78 19.20
CA ARG A 292 -18.93 -6.50 19.75
C ARG A 292 -17.59 -6.07 19.14
N LEU A 293 -16.63 -7.00 18.99
CA LEU A 293 -15.34 -6.69 18.37
C LEU A 293 -15.45 -6.29 16.89
N VAL A 294 -16.38 -6.86 16.12
CA VAL A 294 -16.65 -6.46 14.73
C VAL A 294 -17.29 -5.07 14.68
N ASP A 295 -18.19 -4.76 15.60
CA ASP A 295 -18.83 -3.44 15.64
C ASP A 295 -17.87 -2.35 16.16
N THR A 296 -16.96 -2.66 17.09
CA THR A 296 -15.85 -1.76 17.45
C THR A 296 -14.90 -1.53 16.26
N LEU A 297 -14.59 -2.56 15.46
CA LEU A 297 -13.79 -2.38 14.24
C LEU A 297 -14.49 -1.48 13.22
N ARG A 298 -15.81 -1.62 13.03
CA ARG A 298 -16.62 -0.73 12.17
C ARG A 298 -16.57 0.71 12.67
N HIS A 299 -16.71 0.93 13.98
CA HIS A 299 -16.64 2.26 14.56
C HIS A 299 -15.26 2.91 14.37
N LEU A 300 -14.18 2.16 14.58
CA LEU A 300 -12.80 2.60 14.35
C LEU A 300 -12.50 2.85 12.86
N GLU A 301 -13.17 2.16 11.94
CA GLU A 301 -13.09 2.41 10.51
C GLU A 301 -13.77 3.74 10.13
N THR A 302 -14.94 4.05 10.71
CA THR A 302 -15.57 5.37 10.58
C THR A 302 -14.71 6.48 11.20
N GLU A 303 -14.25 6.32 12.44
CA GLU A 303 -13.39 7.31 13.11
C GLU A 303 -12.08 7.55 12.34
N LYS A 304 -11.49 6.52 11.72
CA LYS A 304 -10.33 6.67 10.83
C LYS A 304 -10.66 7.61 9.67
N VAL A 305 -11.79 7.42 8.99
CA VAL A 305 -12.21 8.25 7.85
C VAL A 305 -12.49 9.69 8.31
N ASP A 306 -13.16 9.88 9.44
CA ASP A 306 -13.45 11.22 9.98
C ASP A 306 -12.19 11.95 10.46
N LEU A 307 -11.20 11.23 11.00
CA LEU A 307 -9.87 11.77 11.33
C LEU A 307 -9.05 12.10 10.08
N GLU A 308 -9.12 11.28 9.03
CA GLU A 308 -8.48 11.56 7.74
C GLU A 308 -9.11 12.78 7.06
N ASN A 309 -10.42 12.99 7.20
CA ASN A 309 -11.12 14.19 6.73
C ASN A 309 -10.75 15.45 7.54
N THR A 310 -10.78 15.38 8.88
CA THR A 310 -10.54 16.56 9.74
C THR A 310 -9.09 17.07 9.66
N LEU A 311 -8.09 16.19 9.58
CA LEU A 311 -6.70 16.58 9.33
C LEU A 311 -6.53 17.34 8.01
N VAL A 312 -7.32 17.02 7.00
CA VAL A 312 -7.27 17.70 5.70
C VAL A 312 -7.93 19.07 5.79
N ASP A 313 -9.11 19.18 6.39
CA ASP A 313 -9.78 20.46 6.62
C ASP A 313 -8.93 21.42 7.46
N GLU A 314 -8.22 20.92 8.48
CA GLU A 314 -7.30 21.70 9.29
C GLU A 314 -6.10 22.20 8.47
N SER A 315 -5.48 21.34 7.65
CA SER A 315 -4.41 21.74 6.72
C SER A 315 -4.88 22.73 5.64
N GLN A 316 -6.12 22.59 5.14
CA GLN A 316 -6.69 23.52 4.17
C GLN A 316 -6.98 24.89 4.80
N ARG A 317 -7.41 24.95 6.07
CA ARG A 317 -7.57 26.20 6.82
C ARG A 317 -6.23 26.92 6.96
N GLN A 318 -5.19 26.23 7.43
CA GLN A 318 -3.83 26.79 7.52
C GLN A 318 -3.33 27.30 6.15
N SER A 319 -3.60 26.59 5.05
CA SER A 319 -3.23 27.05 3.70
C SER A 319 -3.98 28.32 3.24
N LYS A 320 -5.20 28.53 3.72
CA LYS A 320 -6.03 29.73 3.40
C LYS A 320 -5.67 30.93 4.28
N GLU A 321 -5.26 30.70 5.52
CA GLU A 321 -4.78 31.76 6.41
C GLU A 321 -3.46 32.34 5.90
N TYR A 322 -2.48 31.50 5.54
CA TYR A 322 -1.25 31.97 4.87
C TYR A 322 -1.51 32.56 3.47
N GLY A 323 -2.53 32.10 2.75
CA GLY A 323 -2.89 32.65 1.43
C GLY A 323 -3.59 34.02 1.47
N SER A 324 -4.23 34.40 2.58
CA SER A 324 -5.06 35.61 2.65
C SER A 324 -4.28 36.89 2.95
N ALA A 325 -3.03 36.78 3.43
CA ALA A 325 -2.21 37.93 3.81
C ALA A 325 -1.65 38.75 2.63
N SER A 326 -1.84 38.32 1.38
CA SER A 326 -1.17 38.91 0.21
C SER A 326 -2.06 39.08 -1.04
N ARG A 327 -3.20 39.80 -0.91
CA ARG A 327 -3.81 40.60 -2.01
C ARG A 327 -5.04 41.44 -1.60
N THR A 328 -4.80 42.66 -1.16
CA THR A 328 -5.56 43.93 -1.35
C THR A 328 -5.00 44.95 -0.34
N ARG A 329 -5.00 46.26 -0.57
CA ARG A 329 -5.73 47.11 -1.53
C ARG A 329 -4.79 48.22 -2.05
N HIS A 330 -5.13 48.86 -3.17
CA HIS A 330 -4.37 49.97 -3.75
C HIS A 330 -5.28 51.18 -4.02
N GLU A 331 -4.68 52.38 -4.02
CA GLU A 331 -5.18 53.73 -4.43
C GLU A 331 -5.45 54.78 -3.31
N LYS A 332 -4.63 55.86 -3.36
CA LYS A 332 -4.93 57.33 -3.19
C LYS A 332 -5.62 57.81 -1.89
N TYR A 333 -5.24 58.92 -1.23
CA TYR A 333 -4.64 60.20 -1.69
C TYR A 333 -3.80 60.93 -0.58
N SER A 334 -2.96 61.88 -1.02
CA SER A 334 -2.39 63.09 -0.35
C SER A 334 -1.56 63.02 0.96
N GLU A 335 -0.47 63.81 0.91
CA GLU A 335 0.17 64.63 1.96
C GLU A 335 0.37 64.11 3.41
N GLY A 336 1.62 64.12 3.85
CA GLY A 336 2.01 64.05 5.27
C GLY A 336 3.52 63.84 5.45
N SER A 337 4.20 64.78 6.11
CA SER A 337 5.60 64.64 6.52
C SER A 337 5.70 64.01 7.91
N GLY A 338 6.68 63.14 8.15
CA GLY A 338 6.97 62.55 9.46
C GLY A 338 8.28 61.75 9.46
N THR A 339 9.10 61.92 10.50
CA THR A 339 10.40 61.27 10.72
C THR A 339 10.31 60.06 11.67
N GLU A 340 11.47 59.44 11.93
CA GLU A 340 11.77 58.55 13.08
C GLU A 340 11.11 57.14 13.06
N SER A 341 11.75 56.06 13.52
CA SER A 341 13.18 55.82 13.81
C SER A 341 13.44 54.30 13.99
N ASP A 342 14.71 53.89 13.84
CA ASP A 342 15.49 52.96 14.72
C ASP A 342 14.76 51.71 15.30
N GLU A 343 15.16 50.46 15.02
CA GLU A 343 16.29 49.69 15.59
C GLU A 343 15.72 48.28 16.00
N ASN A 344 16.45 47.17 16.24
CA ASN A 344 17.89 46.91 16.16
C ASN A 344 18.18 45.41 15.81
N GLU A 345 19.31 45.18 15.13
CA GLU A 345 20.34 44.13 15.31
C GLU A 345 20.03 42.65 15.71
N ARG A 346 20.53 41.64 14.95
CA ARG A 346 21.78 40.81 15.12
C ARG A 346 21.66 39.62 16.11
N ASN A 347 22.41 38.51 16.05
CA ASN A 347 23.46 37.99 15.14
C ASN A 347 23.23 36.44 14.97
N GLU A 348 23.73 35.72 13.95
CA GLU A 348 25.09 35.11 13.80
C GLU A 348 25.51 34.25 15.03
N GLU A 349 26.17 33.09 14.92
CA GLU A 349 27.07 32.58 13.85
C GLU A 349 27.12 31.02 13.78
N GLU A 350 28.09 30.45 13.05
CA GLU A 350 28.20 29.03 12.65
C GLU A 350 29.02 28.13 13.63
N THR A 351 28.99 26.80 13.43
CA THR A 351 30.17 25.91 13.55
C THR A 351 29.90 24.48 13.01
N GLU A 352 30.96 23.68 12.84
CA GLU A 352 31.06 22.62 11.83
C GLU A 352 30.92 21.15 12.32
N GLU A 353 30.94 20.27 11.32
CA GLU A 353 31.14 18.81 11.24
C GLU A 353 31.56 17.96 12.47
N GLU A 354 30.99 16.74 12.57
CA GLU A 354 31.77 15.52 12.83
C GLU A 354 31.13 14.29 12.13
N GLU A 355 31.95 13.43 11.51
CA GLU A 355 31.50 12.22 10.78
C GLU A 355 31.46 10.97 11.68
N GLY A 356 30.31 10.29 11.76
CA GLY A 356 30.05 9.23 12.74
C GLY A 356 29.49 7.93 12.15
N ALA A 357 30.36 7.10 11.57
CA ALA A 357 30.06 5.84 10.88
C ALA A 357 28.91 4.99 11.47
N TYR A 358 27.85 4.78 10.67
CA TYR A 358 26.79 3.81 10.99
C TYR A 358 27.03 2.48 10.25
N PHE A 359 26.94 1.36 10.97
CA PHE A 359 27.27 0.04 10.43
C PHE A 359 26.30 -0.43 9.33
N ASP A 360 26.87 -0.99 8.26
CA ASP A 360 26.15 -1.74 7.23
C ASP A 360 25.44 -2.97 7.83
N THR A 361 24.12 -3.02 7.72
CA THR A 361 23.32 -4.23 7.94
C THR A 361 22.53 -4.62 6.70
N ARG A 362 23.24 -4.79 5.57
CA ARG A 362 22.92 -5.64 4.41
C ARG A 362 21.45 -6.06 4.31
N ASP A 363 20.71 -5.39 3.44
CA ASP A 363 19.35 -5.78 3.03
C ASP A 363 19.35 -7.09 2.20
N PHE A 364 19.68 -8.21 2.85
CA PHE A 364 19.54 -9.54 2.29
C PHE A 364 18.09 -10.04 2.45
N LEU A 365 17.15 -9.30 1.87
CA LEU A 365 15.75 -9.72 1.74
C LEU A 365 15.50 -10.33 0.35
N SER A 366 16.34 -11.31 0.00
CA SER A 366 16.03 -12.25 -1.08
C SER A 366 14.68 -12.93 -0.79
N SER A 367 13.80 -12.97 -1.79
CA SER A 367 12.40 -13.37 -1.63
C SER A 367 12.20 -14.88 -1.53
N SER A 368 12.67 -15.50 -0.44
CA SER A 368 12.54 -16.96 -0.24
C SER A 368 12.56 -17.38 1.24
N SER A 369 11.39 -17.41 1.90
CA SER A 369 11.04 -18.38 2.98
C SER A 369 9.66 -18.09 3.59
N PHE A 370 8.59 -18.59 2.96
CA PHE A 370 7.36 -19.05 3.65
C PHE A 370 6.54 -19.94 2.69
N LYS A 371 7.03 -21.17 2.49
CA LYS A 371 6.23 -22.30 2.00
C LYS A 371 6.43 -23.47 2.96
N SER A 372 5.33 -24.05 3.40
CA SER A 372 5.20 -25.35 4.08
C SER A 372 3.86 -25.89 3.62
N SER A 373 3.83 -26.95 2.80
CA SER A 373 3.74 -28.35 3.27
C SER A 373 2.36 -28.63 3.89
N ASN A 374 1.53 -29.57 3.38
CA ASN A 374 1.71 -30.62 2.37
C ASN A 374 0.49 -30.67 1.41
N SER A 375 0.35 -31.53 0.40
CA SER A 375 0.95 -32.87 0.18
C SER A 375 1.23 -33.20 -1.29
N ASP A 376 2.20 -34.07 -1.49
CA ASP A 376 2.61 -34.66 -2.77
C ASP A 376 1.60 -35.68 -3.32
N PHE A 377 1.60 -35.89 -4.64
CA PHE A 377 1.54 -37.24 -5.24
C PHE A 377 2.04 -37.23 -6.69
N ASN A 378 3.13 -37.97 -6.93
CA ASN A 378 3.65 -38.51 -8.19
C ASN A 378 3.26 -37.86 -9.53
N ARG A 379 4.23 -37.21 -10.18
CA ARG A 379 4.59 -37.56 -11.56
C ARG A 379 6.08 -37.36 -11.79
N SER A 380 6.71 -38.26 -12.53
CA SER A 380 8.15 -38.26 -12.82
C SER A 380 8.50 -37.31 -13.97
N ASP A 381 9.49 -36.45 -13.78
CA ASP A 381 10.11 -35.69 -14.86
C ASP A 381 10.87 -36.63 -15.81
N ASN A 382 10.58 -36.53 -17.11
CA ASN A 382 11.52 -36.84 -18.17
C ASN A 382 11.01 -36.27 -19.51
N ASP A 383 11.46 -35.07 -19.88
CA ASP A 383 11.42 -34.62 -21.28
C ASP A 383 12.57 -33.63 -21.56
N SER A 384 13.03 -33.56 -22.80
CA SER A 384 14.27 -32.85 -23.18
C SER A 384 14.01 -31.49 -23.84
N ASP A 385 14.86 -30.50 -23.55
CA ASP A 385 14.85 -29.18 -24.19
C ASP A 385 15.18 -29.26 -25.70
N SER A 386 14.15 -29.51 -26.52
CA SER A 386 14.19 -29.28 -27.97
C SER A 386 12.78 -29.10 -28.54
N ASP A 387 12.24 -27.88 -28.47
CA ASP A 387 11.02 -27.52 -29.19
C ASP A 387 11.10 -26.12 -29.84
N ASP A 388 11.28 -26.10 -31.16
CA ASP A 388 11.16 -24.90 -32.02
C ASP A 388 9.77 -24.85 -32.69
N SER A 389 8.81 -25.67 -32.24
CA SER A 389 7.42 -25.56 -32.67
C SER A 389 6.80 -24.24 -32.19
N PRO A 390 5.90 -23.62 -32.98
CA PRO A 390 5.21 -22.40 -32.57
C PRO A 390 4.33 -22.67 -31.34
N PRO A 391 4.59 -22.07 -30.15
CA PRO A 391 3.86 -22.45 -28.95
C PRO A 391 2.41 -21.98 -29.00
N SER A 392 1.48 -22.94 -28.93
CA SER A 392 0.01 -22.75 -28.84
C SER A 392 -0.43 -21.79 -27.72
N ASP A 393 0.43 -21.59 -26.71
CA ASP A 393 0.34 -20.65 -25.58
C ASP A 393 0.20 -19.15 -25.97
N GLY A 394 -0.05 -18.83 -27.25
CA GLY A 394 -0.28 -17.49 -27.77
C GLY A 394 -1.73 -17.01 -27.61
N MET A 395 -2.70 -17.74 -28.15
CA MET A 395 -4.10 -17.28 -28.23
C MET A 395 -4.80 -17.40 -26.87
N ASP A 396 -5.61 -16.40 -26.51
CA ASP A 396 -6.52 -16.55 -25.36
C ASP A 396 -7.75 -17.35 -25.84
N PRO A 397 -8.13 -18.48 -25.20
CA PRO A 397 -9.27 -19.29 -25.64
C PRO A 397 -10.61 -18.53 -25.70
N SER A 398 -10.71 -17.38 -25.03
CA SER A 398 -11.89 -16.51 -25.13
C SER A 398 -11.97 -15.67 -26.41
N MET A 399 -10.90 -15.59 -27.22
CA MET A 399 -10.90 -14.96 -28.54
C MET A 399 -11.46 -15.90 -29.63
N GLU A 400 -11.18 -17.20 -29.58
CA GLU A 400 -11.71 -18.19 -30.54
C GLU A 400 -13.25 -18.21 -30.55
N ALA A 401 -13.86 -18.00 -29.37
CA ALA A 401 -15.30 -17.96 -29.17
C ALA A 401 -16.03 -16.77 -29.85
N VAL A 402 -15.31 -15.85 -30.50
CA VAL A 402 -15.90 -14.69 -31.20
C VAL A 402 -16.13 -14.96 -32.70
N GLY A 403 -15.54 -16.01 -33.26
CA GLY A 403 -15.75 -16.41 -34.67
C GLY A 403 -15.04 -15.53 -35.72
N THR A 404 -14.32 -14.49 -35.30
CA THR A 404 -13.41 -13.74 -36.19
C THR A 404 -12.01 -14.34 -36.09
N SER A 405 -11.46 -14.80 -37.22
CA SER A 405 -10.09 -15.33 -37.28
C SER A 405 -9.10 -14.20 -37.57
N TYR A 406 -8.26 -13.87 -36.59
CA TYR A 406 -7.19 -12.88 -36.74
C TYR A 406 -5.85 -13.56 -37.08
N PRO A 407 -5.00 -12.96 -37.93
CA PRO A 407 -3.69 -13.51 -38.26
C PRO A 407 -2.77 -13.54 -37.04
N TYR A 408 -1.99 -14.63 -36.91
CA TYR A 408 -0.99 -14.73 -35.85
C TYR A 408 0.19 -13.77 -36.07
N VAL A 409 0.51 -12.95 -35.07
CA VAL A 409 1.71 -12.10 -35.04
C VAL A 409 2.62 -12.50 -33.89
N ARG A 410 3.90 -12.76 -34.18
CA ARG A 410 4.92 -13.05 -33.17
C ARG A 410 5.36 -11.74 -32.50
N ARG A 411 4.84 -11.47 -31.29
CA ARG A 411 5.23 -10.36 -30.41
C ARG A 411 6.29 -10.79 -29.37
N ARG A 412 7.07 -9.86 -28.80
CA ARG A 412 8.05 -10.18 -27.73
C ARG A 412 7.37 -10.68 -26.46
N ARG A 413 8.04 -11.61 -25.75
CA ARG A 413 7.52 -12.25 -24.52
C ARG A 413 8.19 -11.78 -23.22
N LYS A 414 9.28 -11.01 -23.33
CA LYS A 414 9.98 -10.34 -22.22
C LYS A 414 10.51 -8.98 -22.67
N LEU A 415 10.90 -8.14 -21.72
CA LEU A 415 11.73 -6.95 -21.96
C LEU A 415 13.21 -7.35 -22.21
N PRO A 416 14.08 -6.44 -22.68
CA PRO A 416 15.53 -6.63 -22.62
C PRO A 416 16.01 -6.97 -21.20
N ASP A 417 17.14 -7.66 -21.11
CA ASP A 417 17.81 -7.88 -19.83
C ASP A 417 18.57 -6.60 -19.42
N PRO A 418 18.51 -6.15 -18.15
CA PRO A 418 18.96 -4.82 -17.77
C PRO A 418 20.49 -4.67 -17.82
N VAL A 419 20.95 -3.57 -18.44
CA VAL A 419 22.38 -3.24 -18.59
C VAL A 419 23.03 -2.83 -17.26
N GLU A 420 22.36 -2.00 -16.47
CA GLU A 420 22.83 -1.56 -15.15
C GLU A 420 22.16 -2.33 -14.01
N LYS A 421 22.81 -2.40 -12.84
CA LYS A 421 22.16 -2.91 -11.62
C LYS A 421 21.26 -1.84 -11.01
N GLU A 422 20.02 -2.19 -10.70
CA GLU A 422 19.08 -1.26 -10.08
C GLU A 422 19.56 -0.80 -8.69
N LYS A 423 19.50 0.52 -8.47
CA LYS A 423 19.79 1.16 -7.18
C LYS A 423 18.50 1.23 -6.37
N GLY A 424 18.51 0.78 -5.11
CA GLY A 424 17.31 0.83 -4.25
C GLY A 424 16.98 2.25 -3.81
N VAL A 425 15.85 2.82 -4.27
CA VAL A 425 15.43 4.18 -3.92
C VAL A 425 14.05 4.19 -3.25
N SER A 426 13.95 4.82 -2.08
CA SER A 426 12.68 4.97 -1.36
C SER A 426 11.83 6.11 -1.95
N LEU A 427 10.60 5.80 -2.38
CA LEU A 427 9.64 6.82 -2.85
C LEU A 427 9.33 7.82 -1.74
N TRP A 428 9.17 7.36 -0.50
CA TRP A 428 8.88 8.23 0.64
C TRP A 428 9.93 9.31 0.83
N ASN A 429 11.21 8.96 0.70
CA ASN A 429 12.32 9.90 0.87
C ASN A 429 12.30 11.04 -0.17
N MET A 430 11.65 10.84 -1.33
CA MET A 430 11.50 11.83 -2.40
C MET A 430 10.24 12.70 -2.27
N ILE A 431 9.17 12.18 -1.64
CA ILE A 431 7.87 12.89 -1.54
C ILE A 431 7.55 13.46 -0.15
N LYS A 432 8.27 13.04 0.91
CA LYS A 432 8.06 13.50 2.30
C LYS A 432 8.08 15.03 2.44
N ASP A 433 8.96 15.71 1.72
CA ASP A 433 9.15 17.16 1.82
C ASP A 433 8.18 17.93 0.89
N ASN A 434 7.24 17.21 0.25
CA ASN A 434 6.23 17.71 -0.67
C ASN A 434 4.79 17.42 -0.20
N ILE A 435 4.59 17.04 1.07
CA ILE A 435 3.27 16.97 1.71
C ILE A 435 2.61 18.35 1.65
N GLY A 436 1.31 18.39 1.30
CA GLY A 436 0.55 19.63 1.12
C GLY A 436 0.89 20.43 -0.15
N LYS A 437 1.94 20.04 -0.90
CA LYS A 437 2.31 20.68 -2.17
C LYS A 437 1.68 19.97 -3.37
N ASP A 438 1.62 20.68 -4.48
CA ASP A 438 1.23 20.15 -5.79
C ASP A 438 2.30 19.16 -6.31
N LEU A 439 2.06 17.86 -6.11
CA LEU A 439 2.96 16.79 -6.57
C LEU A 439 3.18 16.75 -8.09
N THR A 440 2.36 17.44 -8.91
CA THR A 440 2.60 17.47 -10.37
C THR A 440 3.88 18.20 -10.75
N LYS A 441 4.43 19.02 -9.82
CA LYS A 441 5.68 19.76 -9.96
C LYS A 441 6.92 18.99 -9.44
N VAL A 442 6.73 17.82 -8.83
CA VAL A 442 7.83 17.01 -8.26
C VAL A 442 8.41 16.09 -9.34
N CYS A 443 9.60 16.42 -9.84
CA CYS A 443 10.37 15.61 -10.77
C CYS A 443 10.92 14.35 -10.06
N LEU A 444 10.16 13.25 -10.04
CA LEU A 444 10.61 11.97 -9.48
C LEU A 444 11.75 11.36 -10.33
N PRO A 445 12.77 10.71 -9.73
CA PRO A 445 13.78 9.93 -10.45
C PRO A 445 13.19 8.87 -11.37
N VAL A 446 13.90 8.52 -12.45
CA VAL A 446 13.45 7.54 -13.45
C VAL A 446 13.21 6.13 -12.88
N TYR A 447 13.79 5.80 -11.74
CA TYR A 447 13.56 4.53 -11.02
C TYR A 447 12.11 4.27 -10.62
N PHE A 448 11.30 5.32 -10.48
CA PHE A 448 9.86 5.25 -10.20
C PHE A 448 8.98 5.24 -11.47
N ASN A 449 9.59 5.29 -12.65
CA ASN A 449 8.89 5.12 -13.91
C ASN A 449 8.82 3.65 -14.33
N GLU A 450 7.85 3.33 -15.18
CA GLU A 450 7.83 2.13 -16.02
C GLU A 450 8.10 2.53 -17.49
N PRO A 451 8.61 1.63 -18.35
CA PRO A 451 9.05 1.95 -19.72
C PRO A 451 7.89 2.10 -20.72
N LEU A 452 6.81 2.77 -20.30
CA LEU A 452 5.61 3.09 -21.08
C LEU A 452 5.19 4.54 -20.80
N SER A 453 4.76 5.25 -21.84
CA SER A 453 4.18 6.58 -21.75
C SER A 453 2.70 6.52 -21.34
N SER A 454 2.13 7.68 -21.03
CA SER A 454 0.68 7.79 -20.81
C SER A 454 -0.14 7.59 -22.10
N LEU A 455 0.50 7.60 -23.30
CA LEU A 455 -0.15 7.30 -24.57
C LEU A 455 -0.34 5.80 -24.77
N GLU A 456 0.68 5.01 -24.44
CA GLU A 456 0.65 3.54 -24.40
C GLU A 456 -0.33 3.04 -23.33
N LYS A 457 -0.43 3.73 -22.19
CA LYS A 457 -1.43 3.43 -21.15
C LYS A 457 -2.87 3.56 -21.62
N CYS A 458 -3.16 4.47 -22.54
CA CYS A 458 -4.50 4.56 -23.14
C CYS A 458 -4.80 3.38 -24.09
N PHE A 459 -3.77 2.71 -24.61
CA PHE A 459 -3.94 1.49 -25.40
C PHE A 459 -4.08 0.23 -24.55
N GLU A 460 -3.56 0.22 -23.31
CA GLU A 460 -3.75 -0.90 -22.37
C GLU A 460 -5.23 -1.24 -22.07
N ASP A 461 -6.14 -0.26 -22.17
CA ASP A 461 -7.60 -0.48 -22.08
C ASP A 461 -8.10 -1.51 -23.11
N LEU A 462 -7.38 -1.70 -24.22
CA LEU A 462 -7.72 -2.61 -25.31
C LEU A 462 -7.02 -3.99 -25.20
N GLU A 463 -6.40 -4.33 -24.06
CA GLU A 463 -5.88 -5.69 -23.81
C GLU A 463 -6.96 -6.77 -24.06
N TYR A 464 -8.22 -6.46 -23.74
CA TYR A 464 -9.37 -7.36 -23.90
C TYR A 464 -10.34 -6.88 -25.01
N SER A 465 -9.82 -6.27 -26.09
CA SER A 465 -10.59 -5.74 -27.24
C SER A 465 -11.65 -6.69 -27.83
N TYR A 466 -11.41 -8.00 -27.83
CA TYR A 466 -12.36 -9.02 -28.32
C TYR A 466 -13.73 -9.00 -27.62
N LEU A 467 -13.82 -8.39 -26.43
CA LEU A 467 -15.09 -8.15 -25.74
C LEU A 467 -16.00 -7.19 -26.53
N LEU A 468 -15.42 -6.28 -27.31
CA LEU A 468 -16.11 -5.35 -28.21
C LEU A 468 -16.55 -6.03 -29.51
N ASP A 469 -15.68 -6.82 -30.13
CA ASP A 469 -16.03 -7.69 -31.27
C ASP A 469 -17.23 -8.59 -30.90
N ARG A 470 -17.19 -9.20 -29.71
CA ARG A 470 -18.29 -10.02 -29.17
C ARG A 470 -19.56 -9.20 -28.88
N ALA A 471 -19.43 -7.93 -28.46
CA ALA A 471 -20.55 -7.02 -28.26
C ALA A 471 -21.20 -6.59 -29.59
N TYR A 472 -20.41 -6.41 -30.65
CA TYR A 472 -20.88 -6.18 -32.01
C TYR A 472 -21.66 -7.39 -32.52
N GLU A 473 -21.09 -8.60 -32.40
CA GLU A 473 -21.74 -9.88 -32.73
C GLU A 473 -23.08 -10.11 -32.01
N TRP A 474 -23.19 -9.73 -30.74
CA TRP A 474 -24.46 -9.83 -30.01
C TRP A 474 -25.52 -8.86 -30.52
N GLY A 475 -25.14 -7.64 -30.91
CA GLY A 475 -26.05 -6.66 -31.51
C GLY A 475 -26.54 -7.06 -32.90
N LYS A 476 -25.67 -7.61 -33.75
CA LYS A 476 -26.06 -8.20 -35.04
C LYS A 476 -27.07 -9.35 -34.90
N LYS A 477 -27.10 -10.01 -33.73
CA LYS A 477 -28.07 -11.06 -33.35
C LYS A 477 -29.28 -10.50 -32.59
N GLY A 478 -29.47 -9.18 -32.56
CA GLY A 478 -30.57 -8.49 -31.87
C GLY A 478 -30.50 -8.50 -30.34
N ASN A 479 -29.41 -8.98 -29.73
CA ASN A 479 -29.31 -9.19 -28.30
C ASN A 479 -28.62 -8.00 -27.60
N GLY A 480 -29.35 -6.90 -27.44
CA GLY A 480 -28.87 -5.68 -26.77
C GLY A 480 -28.38 -5.91 -25.33
N LEU A 481 -28.98 -6.87 -24.60
CA LEU A 481 -28.54 -7.21 -23.24
C LEU A 481 -27.14 -7.84 -23.23
N MET A 482 -26.86 -8.81 -24.11
CA MET A 482 -25.54 -9.44 -24.21
C MET A 482 -24.47 -8.50 -24.80
N ARG A 483 -24.87 -7.55 -25.66
CA ARG A 483 -24.03 -6.42 -26.09
C ARG A 483 -23.65 -5.55 -24.89
N ALA A 484 -24.63 -5.02 -24.15
CA ALA A 484 -24.41 -4.17 -22.97
C ALA A 484 -23.58 -4.87 -21.87
N LEU A 485 -23.85 -6.15 -21.59
CA LEU A 485 -23.05 -6.97 -20.67
C LEU A 485 -21.58 -7.13 -21.13
N SER A 486 -21.34 -7.26 -22.44
CA SER A 486 -19.98 -7.37 -22.97
C SER A 486 -19.23 -6.03 -22.93
N VAL A 487 -19.91 -4.90 -23.18
CA VAL A 487 -19.36 -3.55 -22.97
C VAL A 487 -19.07 -3.29 -21.49
N ALA A 488 -19.94 -3.74 -20.58
CA ALA A 488 -19.71 -3.64 -19.13
C ALA A 488 -18.49 -4.45 -18.67
N ALA A 489 -18.30 -5.66 -19.22
CA ALA A 489 -17.10 -6.45 -18.97
C ALA A 489 -15.83 -5.78 -19.52
N PHE A 490 -15.89 -5.19 -20.72
CA PHE A 490 -14.79 -4.42 -21.31
C PHE A 490 -14.38 -3.25 -20.42
N ALA A 491 -15.35 -2.42 -20.01
CA ALA A 491 -15.11 -1.25 -19.17
C ALA A 491 -14.51 -1.57 -17.78
N VAL A 492 -14.73 -2.78 -17.26
CA VAL A 492 -14.07 -3.29 -16.03
C VAL A 492 -12.70 -3.90 -16.33
N SER A 493 -12.50 -4.55 -17.48
CA SER A 493 -11.25 -5.21 -17.83
C SER A 493 -10.05 -4.25 -17.98
N GLY A 494 -10.28 -2.98 -18.32
CA GLY A 494 -9.24 -1.94 -18.40
C GLY A 494 -8.57 -1.54 -17.07
N TYR A 495 -9.06 -2.07 -15.93
CA TYR A 495 -8.36 -1.97 -14.64
C TYR A 495 -7.50 -3.19 -14.33
N ALA A 496 -7.68 -4.32 -15.03
CA ALA A 496 -6.98 -5.56 -14.71
C ALA A 496 -5.46 -5.51 -14.95
N SER A 497 -4.99 -4.52 -15.72
CA SER A 497 -3.57 -4.29 -15.94
C SER A 497 -2.93 -3.38 -14.88
N THR A 498 -3.65 -2.82 -13.90
CA THR A 498 -3.08 -1.95 -12.86
C THR A 498 -2.51 -2.72 -11.66
N ASP A 499 -3.09 -3.88 -11.34
CA ASP A 499 -2.72 -4.66 -10.15
C ASP A 499 -1.21 -4.97 -10.11
N GLY A 500 -0.63 -4.76 -8.93
CA GLY A 500 0.79 -4.92 -8.66
C GLY A 500 1.72 -3.85 -9.26
N ARG A 501 1.23 -2.90 -10.06
CA ARG A 501 2.07 -1.89 -10.73
C ARG A 501 2.21 -0.65 -9.87
N THR A 502 3.40 -0.50 -9.29
CA THR A 502 3.75 0.56 -8.35
C THR A 502 4.50 1.73 -9.00
N CYS A 503 4.81 1.62 -10.29
CA CYS A 503 5.58 2.59 -11.07
C CYS A 503 4.64 3.48 -11.90
N LYS A 504 5.09 4.70 -12.22
CA LYS A 504 4.34 5.70 -12.98
C LYS A 504 4.70 5.65 -14.47
N PRO A 505 3.74 5.73 -15.42
CA PRO A 505 4.09 5.93 -16.82
C PRO A 505 4.80 7.28 -17.04
N PHE A 506 5.56 7.40 -18.13
CA PHE A 506 6.11 8.69 -18.54
C PHE A 506 4.97 9.68 -18.86
N ASN A 507 5.18 10.95 -18.48
CA ASN A 507 4.35 12.05 -18.97
C ASN A 507 4.79 12.33 -20.42
N PRO A 508 3.91 12.20 -21.42
CA PRO A 508 4.29 12.41 -22.82
C PRO A 508 4.72 13.87 -23.04
N LEU A 509 5.49 14.16 -24.07
CA LEU A 509 5.76 15.52 -24.54
C LEU A 509 4.52 16.11 -25.24
N LEU A 510 4.44 17.45 -25.37
CA LEU A 510 3.34 18.06 -26.12
C LEU A 510 3.53 17.73 -27.61
N GLY A 511 2.52 17.15 -28.25
CA GLY A 511 2.65 16.59 -29.60
C GLY A 511 3.38 15.23 -29.67
N GLU A 512 3.66 14.58 -28.55
CA GLU A 512 4.04 13.16 -28.55
C GLU A 512 2.86 12.32 -29.02
N THR A 513 3.15 11.29 -29.82
CA THR A 513 2.16 10.39 -30.43
C THR A 513 2.45 8.94 -30.09
N TYR A 514 1.48 8.06 -30.27
CA TYR A 514 1.68 6.61 -30.24
C TYR A 514 0.71 5.92 -31.19
N GLU A 515 1.23 5.12 -32.12
CA GLU A 515 0.42 4.19 -32.92
C GLU A 515 0.46 2.74 -32.38
N ALA A 516 -0.59 1.98 -32.66
CA ALA A 516 -0.60 0.54 -32.50
C ALA A 516 -1.46 -0.15 -33.60
N ASP A 517 -0.77 -0.75 -34.56
CA ASP A 517 -1.34 -1.59 -35.62
C ASP A 517 -1.30 -3.05 -35.12
N PHE A 518 -2.46 -3.58 -34.71
CA PHE A 518 -2.61 -4.93 -34.14
C PHE A 518 -3.59 -5.77 -34.97
N PRO A 519 -3.16 -6.27 -36.14
CA PRO A 519 -3.98 -7.16 -36.96
C PRO A 519 -4.29 -8.49 -36.26
N ASP A 520 -3.43 -8.93 -35.33
CA ASP A 520 -3.63 -10.03 -34.37
C ASP A 520 -4.80 -9.82 -33.38
N LYS A 521 -5.37 -8.60 -33.36
CA LYS A 521 -6.58 -8.24 -32.60
C LYS A 521 -7.65 -7.56 -33.47
N GLY A 522 -7.40 -7.39 -34.78
CA GLY A 522 -8.27 -6.64 -35.69
C GLY A 522 -8.38 -5.13 -35.42
N ILE A 523 -7.41 -4.52 -34.71
CA ILE A 523 -7.51 -3.11 -34.28
C ILE A 523 -6.37 -2.23 -34.78
N ARG A 524 -6.72 -0.96 -35.05
CA ARG A 524 -5.79 0.16 -35.27
C ARG A 524 -6.06 1.25 -34.26
N PHE A 525 -5.10 1.50 -33.38
CA PHE A 525 -5.16 2.54 -32.35
C PHE A 525 -4.15 3.64 -32.62
N PHE A 526 -4.53 4.88 -32.30
CA PHE A 526 -3.67 6.05 -32.35
C PHE A 526 -3.96 7.00 -31.17
N SER A 527 -2.94 7.62 -30.60
CA SER A 527 -3.10 8.65 -29.58
C SER A 527 -2.07 9.79 -29.70
N GLU A 528 -2.44 10.97 -29.22
CA GLU A 528 -1.64 12.19 -29.21
C GLU A 528 -1.80 12.90 -27.85
N LYS A 529 -0.72 13.49 -27.30
CA LYS A 529 -0.84 14.46 -26.21
C LYS A 529 -1.17 15.84 -26.77
N VAL A 530 -2.47 16.12 -26.77
CA VAL A 530 -3.09 17.30 -27.39
C VAL A 530 -2.95 18.58 -26.56
N SER A 531 -2.70 18.49 -25.25
CA SER A 531 -2.54 19.65 -24.36
C SER A 531 -1.59 19.35 -23.19
N HIS A 532 -0.86 20.37 -22.71
CA HIS A 532 0.01 20.27 -21.53
C HIS A 532 -0.63 20.84 -20.26
N HIS A 533 -1.40 21.92 -20.36
CA HIS A 533 -2.08 22.57 -19.25
C HIS A 533 -3.56 22.89 -19.61
N PRO A 534 -4.55 22.10 -19.12
CA PRO A 534 -4.39 20.82 -18.41
C PRO A 534 -3.68 19.77 -19.29
N MET A 535 -3.10 18.75 -18.67
CA MET A 535 -2.49 17.64 -19.41
C MET A 535 -3.61 16.76 -19.97
N VAL A 536 -3.76 16.75 -21.31
CA VAL A 536 -4.79 15.98 -22.01
C VAL A 536 -4.11 15.04 -22.99
N VAL A 537 -4.45 13.75 -22.90
CA VAL A 537 -4.21 12.75 -23.94
C VAL A 537 -5.53 12.50 -24.66
N ALA A 538 -5.50 12.44 -25.98
CA ALA A 538 -6.61 11.99 -26.80
C ALA A 538 -6.23 10.69 -27.53
N CYS A 539 -7.17 9.77 -27.68
CA CYS A 539 -7.00 8.53 -28.42
C CYS A 539 -8.20 8.19 -29.31
N HIS A 540 -7.93 7.45 -30.37
CA HIS A 540 -8.92 6.90 -31.31
C HIS A 540 -8.51 5.48 -31.70
N CYS A 541 -9.48 4.59 -31.83
CA CYS A 541 -9.30 3.20 -32.18
C CYS A 541 -10.41 2.75 -33.12
N GLU A 542 -10.02 2.00 -34.14
CA GLU A 542 -10.93 1.35 -35.07
C GLU A 542 -10.74 -0.15 -34.97
N GLY A 543 -11.84 -0.89 -34.88
CA GLY A 543 -11.89 -2.34 -34.79
C GLY A 543 -12.95 -2.93 -35.71
N ASN A 544 -13.28 -4.22 -35.53
CA ASN A 544 -14.20 -4.92 -36.42
C ASN A 544 -15.67 -4.52 -36.17
N GLY A 545 -16.11 -3.47 -36.87
CA GLY A 545 -17.47 -2.92 -36.80
C GLY A 545 -17.76 -2.04 -35.59
N TRP A 546 -16.71 -1.51 -34.98
CA TRP A 546 -16.79 -0.57 -33.87
C TRP A 546 -15.63 0.43 -33.86
N LYS A 547 -15.88 1.59 -33.25
CA LYS A 547 -14.91 2.67 -33.03
C LYS A 547 -14.92 3.05 -31.55
N PHE A 548 -13.74 3.29 -30.99
CA PHE A 548 -13.57 3.70 -29.60
C PHE A 548 -12.67 4.92 -29.54
N TRP A 549 -13.06 5.95 -28.80
CA TRP A 549 -12.22 7.13 -28.57
C TRP A 549 -12.45 7.70 -27.18
N ALA A 550 -11.45 8.44 -26.71
CA ALA A 550 -11.53 9.19 -25.46
C ALA A 550 -10.55 10.36 -25.51
N ASP A 551 -10.87 11.43 -24.80
CA ASP A 551 -9.86 12.32 -24.25
C ASP A 551 -9.90 12.27 -22.72
N SER A 552 -8.73 12.45 -22.10
CA SER A 552 -8.64 12.40 -20.64
C SER A 552 -7.57 13.30 -20.03
N THR A 553 -7.95 13.92 -18.92
CA THR A 553 -7.08 14.62 -17.96
C THR A 553 -7.02 13.82 -16.67
N LEU A 554 -5.82 13.60 -16.13
CA LEU A 554 -5.66 13.00 -14.81
C LEU A 554 -5.51 14.09 -13.73
N LYS A 555 -6.42 14.16 -12.77
CA LYS A 555 -6.30 15.03 -11.59
C LYS A 555 -5.74 14.23 -10.43
N SER A 556 -4.68 14.71 -9.78
CA SER A 556 -4.03 14.05 -8.64
C SER A 556 -4.15 14.85 -7.35
N LYS A 557 -4.44 14.19 -6.23
CA LYS A 557 -4.43 14.77 -4.87
C LYS A 557 -3.54 13.94 -3.96
N PHE A 558 -2.78 14.59 -3.09
CA PHE A 558 -1.92 13.91 -2.12
C PHE A 558 -2.50 14.03 -0.71
N TRP A 559 -2.86 12.90 -0.10
CA TRP A 559 -3.45 12.80 1.23
C TRP A 559 -2.41 12.38 2.29
N GLY A 560 -1.11 12.67 2.03
CA GLY A 560 0.03 12.34 2.89
C GLY A 560 0.41 10.84 2.94
N ARG A 561 -0.58 9.97 3.16
CA ARG A 561 -0.42 8.50 3.24
C ARG A 561 -0.81 7.76 1.94
N SER A 562 -1.62 8.41 1.12
CA SER A 562 -2.09 7.92 -0.19
C SER A 562 -2.11 9.05 -1.23
N ILE A 563 -2.07 8.67 -2.51
CA ILE A 563 -2.32 9.57 -3.65
C ILE A 563 -3.61 9.13 -4.32
N GLN A 564 -4.58 10.03 -4.40
CA GLN A 564 -5.81 9.84 -5.18
C GLN A 564 -5.60 10.36 -6.60
N LEU A 565 -6.07 9.59 -7.57
CA LEU A 565 -6.04 9.87 -9.00
C LEU A 565 -7.49 9.82 -9.51
N ASP A 566 -8.02 10.99 -9.86
CA ASP A 566 -9.35 11.19 -10.44
C ASP A 566 -9.20 11.36 -11.96
N PRO A 567 -9.48 10.32 -12.78
CA PRO A 567 -9.52 10.45 -14.23
C PRO A 567 -10.76 11.25 -14.65
N VAL A 568 -10.55 12.30 -15.44
CA VAL A 568 -11.61 13.15 -16.02
C VAL A 568 -11.62 12.94 -17.52
N GLY A 569 -12.78 12.62 -18.10
CA GLY A 569 -12.94 12.29 -19.51
C GLY A 569 -14.14 11.37 -19.74
N VAL A 570 -14.56 11.22 -20.99
CA VAL A 570 -15.62 10.28 -21.39
C VAL A 570 -15.07 9.33 -22.44
N LEU A 571 -14.97 8.06 -22.07
CA LEU A 571 -14.71 6.98 -23.00
C LEU A 571 -16.00 6.74 -23.80
N THR A 572 -15.90 6.78 -25.13
CA THR A 572 -17.03 6.55 -26.03
C THR A 572 -16.73 5.37 -26.96
N LEU A 573 -17.73 4.54 -27.17
CA LEU A 573 -17.75 3.39 -28.07
C LEU A 573 -18.96 3.55 -29.01
N GLU A 574 -18.75 3.38 -30.30
CA GLU A 574 -19.80 3.40 -31.34
C GLU A 574 -19.71 2.13 -32.18
N PHE A 575 -20.84 1.47 -32.43
CA PHE A 575 -20.96 0.34 -33.36
C PHE A 575 -21.54 0.80 -34.71
N ASP A 576 -21.26 0.08 -35.81
CA ASP A 576 -21.73 0.44 -37.17
C ASP A 576 -23.25 0.68 -37.27
N ASP A 577 -24.05 0.01 -36.42
CA ASP A 577 -25.50 0.18 -36.37
C ASP A 577 -25.95 1.42 -35.58
N GLY A 578 -25.03 2.34 -35.29
CA GLY A 578 -25.27 3.62 -34.63
C GLY A 578 -25.57 3.50 -33.13
N GLU A 579 -25.30 2.36 -32.50
CA GLU A 579 -25.39 2.23 -31.04
C GLU A 579 -24.14 2.79 -30.37
N VAL A 580 -24.34 3.77 -29.48
CA VAL A 580 -23.26 4.46 -28.76
C VAL A 580 -23.34 4.13 -27.29
N PHE A 581 -22.20 3.78 -26.68
CA PHE A 581 -22.01 3.66 -25.24
C PHE A 581 -20.97 4.65 -24.73
N GLN A 582 -21.23 5.28 -23.58
CA GLN A 582 -20.37 6.27 -22.94
C GLN A 582 -20.22 5.98 -21.44
N TRP A 583 -19.00 6.14 -20.93
CA TRP A 583 -18.70 6.04 -19.51
C TRP A 583 -17.45 6.84 -19.11
N SER A 584 -17.34 7.18 -17.83
CA SER A 584 -16.09 7.71 -17.25
C SER A 584 -15.41 6.63 -16.40
N LYS A 585 -14.09 6.71 -16.27
CA LYS A 585 -13.34 5.86 -15.31
C LYS A 585 -13.62 6.27 -13.86
N VAL A 586 -13.38 5.35 -12.93
CA VAL A 586 -13.54 5.59 -11.49
C VAL A 586 -12.23 6.07 -10.84
N THR A 587 -12.33 6.63 -9.64
CA THR A 587 -11.18 7.06 -8.86
C THR A 587 -10.26 5.88 -8.52
N THR A 588 -8.95 6.14 -8.57
CA THR A 588 -7.90 5.21 -8.17
C THR A 588 -7.14 5.81 -6.99
N SER A 589 -6.89 5.04 -5.93
CA SER A 589 -6.03 5.48 -4.83
C SER A 589 -4.83 4.55 -4.68
N ILE A 590 -3.64 5.15 -4.56
CA ILE A 590 -2.36 4.48 -4.30
C ILE A 590 -2.07 4.63 -2.81
N TYR A 591 -2.00 3.52 -2.08
CA TYR A 591 -1.85 3.47 -0.62
C TYR A 591 -0.42 3.06 -0.20
N ASN A 592 -0.16 3.09 1.12
CA ASN A 592 1.09 2.66 1.76
C ASN A 592 2.36 3.45 1.37
N LEU A 593 2.22 4.74 1.01
CA LEU A 593 3.35 5.59 0.57
C LEU A 593 4.47 5.79 1.62
N ILE A 594 4.21 5.46 2.89
CA ILE A 594 5.14 5.63 4.02
C ILE A 594 5.67 4.28 4.53
N LEU A 595 4.81 3.25 4.57
CA LEU A 595 5.10 1.97 5.22
C LEU A 595 4.21 0.86 4.64
N GLY A 596 4.82 -0.29 4.34
CA GLY A 596 4.15 -1.43 3.70
C GLY A 596 4.44 -1.51 2.20
N LYS A 597 3.88 -2.51 1.51
CA LYS A 597 3.93 -2.59 0.05
C LYS A 597 2.94 -1.60 -0.54
N LEU A 598 3.38 -0.80 -1.51
CA LEU A 598 2.51 0.04 -2.35
C LEU A 598 1.47 -0.84 -3.07
N TYR A 599 0.22 -0.38 -3.09
CA TYR A 599 -0.85 -0.99 -3.89
C TYR A 599 -1.83 0.09 -4.37
N CYS A 600 -2.53 -0.21 -5.45
CA CYS A 600 -3.65 0.58 -5.96
C CYS A 600 -4.97 -0.12 -5.66
N ASP A 601 -6.01 0.65 -5.34
CA ASP A 601 -7.40 0.18 -5.37
C ASP A 601 -8.27 1.16 -6.18
N HIS A 602 -9.39 0.66 -6.69
CA HIS A 602 -10.30 1.37 -7.58
C HIS A 602 -11.70 1.41 -6.95
N TYR A 603 -12.30 2.60 -6.83
CA TYR A 603 -13.54 2.78 -6.08
C TYR A 603 -14.42 3.89 -6.66
N GLY A 604 -15.74 3.73 -6.46
CA GLY A 604 -16.75 4.67 -6.95
C GLY A 604 -17.88 3.99 -7.71
N THR A 605 -18.61 4.76 -8.51
CA THR A 605 -19.70 4.23 -9.37
C THR A 605 -19.44 4.63 -10.82
N MET A 606 -19.04 3.66 -11.63
CA MET A 606 -19.07 3.79 -13.08
C MET A 606 -20.52 3.69 -13.56
N ARG A 607 -20.87 4.53 -14.52
CA ARG A 607 -22.14 4.49 -15.25
C ARG A 607 -21.81 4.35 -16.72
N ILE A 608 -22.38 3.33 -17.35
CA ILE A 608 -22.32 3.12 -18.80
C ILE A 608 -23.72 3.40 -19.32
N GLN A 609 -23.84 4.43 -20.14
CA GLN A 609 -25.11 4.90 -20.71
C GLN A 609 -24.98 4.97 -22.22
N GLY A 610 -26.09 5.02 -22.94
CA GLY A 610 -26.08 5.00 -24.40
C GLY A 610 -27.36 5.54 -25.00
N ASN A 611 -27.46 5.49 -26.33
CA ASN A 611 -28.62 5.97 -27.09
C ASN A 611 -29.73 4.92 -27.30
N ARG A 612 -29.61 3.73 -26.70
CA ARG A 612 -30.58 2.62 -26.80
C ARG A 612 -31.06 2.12 -25.44
N GLU A 613 -31.53 0.88 -25.37
CA GLU A 613 -32.43 0.38 -24.30
C GLU A 613 -31.79 0.13 -22.94
N PHE A 614 -30.48 -0.15 -22.89
CA PHE A 614 -29.81 -0.65 -21.70
C PHE A 614 -28.75 0.31 -21.17
N SER A 615 -28.70 0.45 -19.85
CA SER A 615 -27.65 1.15 -19.13
C SER A 615 -27.07 0.26 -18.03
N CYS A 616 -25.81 0.45 -17.68
CA CYS A 616 -25.13 -0.32 -16.64
C CYS A 616 -24.67 0.60 -15.51
N LYS A 617 -24.94 0.21 -14.25
CA LYS A 617 -24.43 0.90 -13.05
C LYS A 617 -23.52 -0.06 -12.29
N LEU A 618 -22.22 0.22 -12.31
CA LEU A 618 -21.16 -0.61 -11.72
C LEU A 618 -20.57 0.11 -10.51
N LYS A 619 -20.73 -0.46 -9.31
CA LYS A 619 -20.05 -0.01 -8.10
C LYS A 619 -18.75 -0.80 -7.91
N PHE A 620 -17.64 -0.09 -7.97
CA PHE A 620 -16.34 -0.56 -7.50
C PHE A 620 -16.32 -0.32 -5.98
N LYS A 621 -16.13 -1.37 -5.18
CA LYS A 621 -16.10 -1.26 -3.72
C LYS A 621 -14.69 -0.90 -3.26
N GLU A 622 -14.60 0.24 -2.57
CA GLU A 622 -13.45 0.61 -1.76
C GLU A 622 -13.14 -0.48 -0.72
N GLN A 623 -11.86 -0.81 -0.56
CA GLN A 623 -11.40 -1.80 0.41
C GLN A 623 -11.62 -1.37 1.87
N SER A 624 -12.63 -1.95 2.51
CA SER A 624 -12.76 -1.94 3.97
C SER A 624 -11.67 -2.82 4.62
N ILE A 625 -11.22 -2.42 5.80
CA ILE A 625 -10.32 -3.16 6.72
C ILE A 625 -11.00 -4.45 7.22
N ILE A 626 -12.33 -4.53 7.14
CA ILE A 626 -13.17 -5.58 7.72
C ILE A 626 -13.63 -6.58 6.64
N ASP A 627 -13.89 -6.12 5.40
CA ASP A 627 -14.18 -7.03 4.28
C ASP A 627 -12.87 -7.69 3.78
N ARG A 628 -12.77 -9.01 3.97
CA ARG A 628 -11.59 -9.79 3.57
C ARG A 628 -11.51 -10.09 2.07
N ASN A 629 -12.46 -9.61 1.27
CA ASN A 629 -12.54 -9.85 -0.16
C ASN A 629 -12.36 -8.51 -0.93
N PRO A 630 -11.13 -8.10 -1.26
CA PRO A 630 -10.87 -6.82 -1.91
C PRO A 630 -11.29 -6.81 -3.39
N HIS A 631 -11.14 -5.65 -4.05
CA HIS A 631 -11.26 -5.45 -5.49
C HIS A 631 -12.65 -5.75 -6.09
N GLN A 632 -13.68 -5.89 -5.25
CA GLN A 632 -15.04 -6.25 -5.65
C GLN A 632 -15.68 -5.22 -6.59
N VAL A 633 -16.23 -5.74 -7.70
CA VAL A 633 -17.13 -4.99 -8.60
C VAL A 633 -18.50 -5.64 -8.56
N GLN A 634 -19.52 -4.84 -8.25
CA GLN A 634 -20.92 -5.26 -8.22
C GLN A 634 -21.78 -4.23 -8.96
N GLY A 635 -22.72 -4.67 -9.79
CA GLY A 635 -23.55 -3.74 -10.57
C GLY A 635 -24.81 -4.37 -11.13
N VAL A 636 -25.58 -3.54 -11.82
CA VAL A 636 -26.84 -3.94 -12.49
C VAL A 636 -26.88 -3.39 -13.91
N VAL A 637 -27.51 -4.15 -14.80
CA VAL A 637 -28.01 -3.67 -16.10
C VAL A 637 -29.48 -3.34 -15.94
N GLN A 638 -29.86 -2.13 -16.32
CA GLN A 638 -31.23 -1.61 -16.24
C GLN A 638 -31.75 -1.30 -17.64
N ASP A 639 -33.03 -1.60 -17.89
CA ASP A 639 -33.72 -1.21 -19.12
C ASP A 639 -34.15 0.28 -19.11
N ARG A 640 -34.76 0.71 -20.22
CA ARG A 640 -35.33 2.06 -20.42
C ARG A 640 -36.37 2.50 -19.36
N HIS A 641 -36.91 1.57 -18.58
CA HIS A 641 -37.86 1.83 -17.49
C HIS A 641 -37.19 1.76 -16.10
N GLY A 642 -35.87 1.57 -16.05
CA GLY A 642 -35.09 1.44 -14.82
C GLY A 642 -35.17 0.06 -14.17
N LYS A 643 -35.81 -0.93 -14.78
CA LYS A 643 -35.94 -2.29 -14.23
C LYS A 643 -34.63 -3.04 -14.41
N THR A 644 -34.12 -3.64 -13.32
CA THR A 644 -32.96 -4.53 -13.36
C THR A 644 -33.26 -5.78 -14.21
N VAL A 645 -32.48 -5.98 -15.27
CA VAL A 645 -32.59 -7.14 -16.20
C VAL A 645 -31.44 -8.15 -16.04
N ALA A 646 -30.32 -7.72 -15.48
CA ALA A 646 -29.20 -8.59 -15.10
C ALA A 646 -28.38 -7.96 -13.97
N THR A 647 -27.73 -8.81 -13.17
CA THR A 647 -26.79 -8.41 -12.11
C THR A 647 -25.38 -8.84 -12.46
N LEU A 648 -24.40 -7.94 -12.28
CA LEU A 648 -22.98 -8.13 -12.54
C LEU A 648 -22.21 -8.29 -11.22
N LEU A 649 -21.38 -9.33 -11.12
CA LEU A 649 -20.65 -9.72 -9.91
C LEU A 649 -19.22 -10.17 -10.25
N GLY A 650 -18.21 -9.74 -9.49
CA GLY A 650 -16.83 -10.19 -9.69
C GLY A 650 -15.80 -9.28 -9.03
N LYS A 651 -14.61 -9.23 -9.61
CA LYS A 651 -13.52 -8.32 -9.23
C LYS A 651 -12.78 -7.80 -10.45
N TRP A 652 -12.23 -6.60 -10.36
CA TRP A 652 -11.49 -5.97 -11.46
C TRP A 652 -10.10 -6.59 -11.72
N ASP A 653 -9.56 -7.35 -10.77
CA ASP A 653 -8.25 -8.02 -10.83
C ASP A 653 -8.30 -9.51 -11.19
N GLU A 654 -9.50 -10.08 -11.40
CA GLU A 654 -9.71 -11.53 -11.50
C GLU A 654 -10.69 -11.93 -12.63
N SER A 655 -11.98 -11.58 -12.49
CA SER A 655 -13.03 -11.96 -13.45
C SER A 655 -14.35 -11.21 -13.22
N MET A 656 -15.17 -11.13 -14.26
CA MET A 656 -16.52 -10.55 -14.26
C MET A 656 -17.52 -11.58 -14.77
N ARG A 657 -18.58 -11.84 -14.00
CA ARG A 657 -19.69 -12.75 -14.32
C ARG A 657 -21.03 -12.05 -14.13
N PHE A 658 -22.09 -12.61 -14.71
CA PHE A 658 -23.46 -12.09 -14.58
C PHE A 658 -24.48 -13.17 -14.25
N VAL A 659 -25.60 -12.74 -13.67
CA VAL A 659 -26.81 -13.52 -13.42
C VAL A 659 -27.99 -12.76 -14.04
N HIS A 660 -28.99 -13.46 -14.59
CA HIS A 660 -30.20 -12.82 -15.12
C HIS A 660 -31.11 -12.30 -13.99
N GLY A 661 -31.75 -11.14 -14.21
CA GLY A 661 -32.64 -10.50 -13.24
C GLY A 661 -31.92 -9.77 -12.10
N ASP A 662 -32.69 -9.46 -11.05
CA ASP A 662 -32.22 -8.75 -9.86
C ASP A 662 -31.86 -9.72 -8.74
N TYR A 663 -30.56 -9.95 -8.55
CA TYR A 663 -30.03 -10.81 -7.49
C TYR A 663 -30.06 -10.13 -6.10
N PHE A 664 -30.17 -8.79 -6.05
CA PHE A 664 -30.13 -8.02 -4.80
C PHE A 664 -31.53 -7.69 -4.24
N GLY A 665 -32.55 -7.58 -5.10
CA GLY A 665 -33.94 -7.31 -4.70
C GLY A 665 -34.74 -8.54 -4.20
N GLY A 666 -34.24 -9.76 -4.42
CA GLY A 666 -34.96 -10.99 -4.12
C GLY A 666 -34.94 -11.39 -2.64
N LYS A 667 -36.09 -11.37 -1.97
CA LYS A 667 -36.24 -11.97 -0.62
C LYS A 667 -36.07 -13.50 -0.67
N GLY A 668 -34.87 -13.99 -0.35
CA GLY A 668 -34.66 -15.37 0.12
C GLY A 668 -34.10 -16.41 -0.85
N LYS A 669 -33.52 -16.05 -2.00
CA LYS A 669 -32.94 -17.03 -2.98
C LYS A 669 -31.47 -16.78 -3.38
N GLY A 670 -30.68 -16.17 -2.50
CA GLY A 670 -29.29 -15.78 -2.81
C GLY A 670 -28.32 -16.93 -3.14
N THR A 671 -28.56 -18.15 -2.65
CA THR A 671 -27.60 -19.27 -2.81
C THR A 671 -27.77 -20.04 -4.12
N GLU A 672 -29.01 -20.26 -4.55
CA GLU A 672 -29.31 -21.06 -5.76
C GLU A 672 -28.93 -20.31 -7.05
N GLN A 673 -29.09 -18.98 -7.10
CA GLN A 673 -28.84 -18.19 -8.31
C GLN A 673 -27.36 -18.04 -8.68
N LEU A 674 -26.43 -18.51 -7.84
CA LEU A 674 -24.99 -18.45 -8.12
C LEU A 674 -24.47 -19.60 -8.99
N SER A 675 -25.21 -20.70 -9.16
CA SER A 675 -24.87 -21.76 -10.13
C SER A 675 -25.00 -21.28 -11.58
N ASP A 676 -25.97 -20.40 -11.82
CA ASP A 676 -26.33 -19.90 -13.16
C ASP A 676 -25.44 -18.71 -13.59
N ALA A 677 -24.42 -18.37 -12.80
CA ALA A 677 -23.59 -17.20 -12.98
C ALA A 677 -22.57 -17.37 -14.11
N ARG A 678 -22.86 -16.79 -15.27
CA ARG A 678 -22.08 -16.93 -16.51
C ARG A 678 -20.92 -15.95 -16.56
N VAL A 679 -19.71 -16.42 -16.88
CA VAL A 679 -18.50 -15.59 -17.04
C VAL A 679 -18.60 -14.75 -18.32
N LEU A 680 -18.31 -13.45 -18.21
CA LEU A 680 -18.20 -12.51 -19.33
C LEU A 680 -16.74 -12.25 -19.72
N TRP A 681 -15.87 -12.14 -18.71
CA TRP A 681 -14.46 -11.84 -18.83
C TRP A 681 -13.69 -12.48 -17.69
N LYS A 682 -12.44 -12.84 -17.95
CA LYS A 682 -11.45 -13.32 -16.98
C LYS A 682 -10.10 -12.72 -17.35
N ARG A 683 -9.32 -12.28 -16.36
CA ARG A 683 -7.97 -11.75 -16.56
C ARG A 683 -7.06 -12.82 -17.18
N SER A 684 -6.28 -12.46 -18.18
CA SER A 684 -5.31 -13.37 -18.79
C SER A 684 -4.20 -13.73 -17.80
N LYS A 685 -3.54 -14.87 -18.02
CA LYS A 685 -2.48 -15.36 -17.11
C LYS A 685 -1.33 -14.33 -16.99
N PRO A 686 -0.68 -14.19 -15.82
CA PRO A 686 0.56 -13.41 -15.68
C PRO A 686 1.64 -13.84 -16.68
N ALA A 687 2.53 -12.91 -17.04
CA ALA A 687 3.61 -13.19 -17.98
C ALA A 687 4.57 -14.28 -17.46
N LYS A 688 4.96 -15.23 -18.32
CA LYS A 688 5.94 -16.30 -18.00
C LYS A 688 7.29 -15.74 -17.53
N PHE A 689 7.62 -14.50 -17.94
CA PHE A 689 8.79 -13.75 -17.52
C PHE A 689 8.31 -12.46 -16.82
N PRO A 690 8.15 -12.46 -15.48
CA PRO A 690 7.74 -11.28 -14.73
C PRO A 690 8.73 -10.13 -14.89
N THR A 691 8.22 -8.91 -15.05
CA THR A 691 9.04 -7.69 -15.11
C THR A 691 9.02 -6.98 -13.76
N ARG A 692 10.07 -6.21 -13.42
CA ARG A 692 10.10 -5.38 -12.19
C ARG A 692 8.95 -4.36 -12.08
N TYR A 693 8.32 -4.04 -13.21
CA TYR A 693 7.19 -3.11 -13.31
C TYR A 693 5.82 -3.80 -13.24
N ASN A 694 5.76 -5.13 -13.13
CA ASN A 694 4.55 -5.97 -13.20
C ASN A 694 3.70 -5.77 -14.46
N LEU A 695 4.33 -5.58 -15.62
CA LEU A 695 3.65 -5.47 -16.92
C LEU A 695 2.87 -6.76 -17.27
N THR A 696 1.66 -6.61 -17.84
CA THR A 696 0.92 -7.72 -18.44
C THR A 696 1.60 -8.21 -19.72
N ARG A 697 1.17 -9.39 -20.22
CA ARG A 697 1.70 -9.93 -21.49
C ARG A 697 1.44 -8.98 -22.66
N PHE A 698 0.34 -8.24 -22.65
CA PHE A 698 0.06 -7.20 -23.64
C PHE A 698 0.91 -5.94 -23.42
N ALA A 699 0.98 -5.43 -22.18
CA ALA A 699 1.78 -4.25 -21.84
C ALA A 699 3.28 -4.40 -22.21
N ILE A 700 3.82 -5.63 -22.15
CA ILE A 700 5.18 -5.94 -22.63
C ILE A 700 5.36 -5.64 -24.14
N THR A 701 4.33 -5.77 -24.97
CA THR A 701 4.45 -5.63 -26.44
C THR A 701 4.36 -4.19 -26.96
N LEU A 702 3.91 -3.23 -26.15
CA LEU A 702 3.49 -1.92 -26.68
C LEU A 702 4.67 -1.10 -27.22
N ASN A 703 5.73 -1.03 -26.43
CA ASN A 703 6.98 -0.34 -26.76
C ASN A 703 7.93 -1.20 -27.63
N GLU A 704 7.44 -2.28 -28.25
CA GLU A 704 8.23 -3.13 -29.16
C GLU A 704 8.47 -2.41 -30.50
N LEU A 705 9.75 -2.29 -30.89
CA LEU A 705 10.14 -1.93 -32.25
C LEU A 705 10.37 -3.22 -33.05
N THR A 706 9.35 -3.66 -33.79
CA THR A 706 9.47 -4.79 -34.71
C THR A 706 10.29 -4.41 -35.96
N PRO A 707 10.92 -5.38 -36.67
CA PRO A 707 11.68 -5.09 -37.88
C PRO A 707 10.83 -4.39 -38.95
N GLY A 708 11.33 -3.29 -39.50
CA GLY A 708 10.59 -2.48 -40.50
C GLY A 708 9.47 -1.60 -39.93
N LEU A 709 9.33 -1.49 -38.60
CA LEU A 709 8.40 -0.55 -37.97
C LEU A 709 9.01 0.85 -37.81
N LYS A 710 10.28 0.95 -37.39
CA LYS A 710 10.94 2.23 -37.09
C LYS A 710 10.90 3.20 -38.29
N GLU A 711 11.06 2.64 -39.48
CA GLU A 711 11.04 3.31 -40.78
C GLU A 711 9.65 3.84 -41.17
N LYS A 712 8.59 3.36 -40.50
CA LYS A 712 7.19 3.76 -40.69
C LYS A 712 6.67 4.68 -39.59
N LEU A 713 7.41 4.91 -38.51
CA LEU A 713 6.95 5.76 -37.40
C LEU A 713 7.20 7.25 -37.69
N PRO A 714 6.32 8.15 -37.22
CA PRO A 714 6.64 9.57 -37.15
C PRO A 714 7.77 9.81 -36.15
N PRO A 715 8.53 10.92 -36.26
CA PRO A 715 9.55 11.30 -35.26
C PRO A 715 8.97 11.56 -33.86
N THR A 716 7.65 11.60 -33.72
CA THR A 716 6.91 11.85 -32.48
C THR A 716 6.46 10.57 -31.75
N ASP A 717 6.64 9.36 -32.30
CA ASP A 717 6.14 8.12 -31.67
C ASP A 717 6.89 7.76 -30.37
N SER A 718 6.15 7.39 -29.31
CA SER A 718 6.72 7.05 -27.99
C SER A 718 7.78 5.94 -28.05
N ARG A 719 7.83 5.07 -29.07
CA ARG A 719 8.91 4.08 -29.21
C ARG A 719 10.27 4.67 -29.55
N LEU A 720 10.31 5.87 -30.11
CA LEU A 720 11.53 6.61 -30.44
C LEU A 720 12.03 7.45 -29.25
N ARG A 721 11.24 7.55 -28.19
CA ARG A 721 11.51 8.35 -27.00
C ARG A 721 12.73 7.83 -26.22
N PRO A 722 13.82 8.62 -26.07
CA PRO A 722 15.11 8.10 -25.62
C PRO A 722 15.19 7.77 -24.12
N ASP A 723 14.59 8.57 -23.23
CA ASP A 723 14.56 8.29 -21.78
C ASP A 723 13.78 7.02 -21.46
N GLN A 724 12.63 6.84 -22.11
CA GLN A 724 11.80 5.63 -22.02
C GLN A 724 12.53 4.39 -22.56
N ARG A 725 13.24 4.49 -23.70
CA ARG A 725 14.02 3.38 -24.25
C ARG A 725 15.20 2.99 -23.37
N CYS A 726 15.94 3.96 -22.84
CA CYS A 726 17.03 3.70 -21.90
C CYS A 726 16.52 3.00 -20.63
N LEU A 727 15.36 3.42 -20.09
CA LEU A 727 14.75 2.74 -18.94
C LEU A 727 14.38 1.29 -19.27
N GLU A 728 13.85 1.02 -20.47
CA GLU A 728 13.49 -0.34 -20.89
C GLU A 728 14.71 -1.28 -20.97
N ASN A 729 15.85 -0.75 -21.42
CA ASN A 729 17.13 -1.45 -21.45
C ASN A 729 17.80 -1.58 -20.07
N GLY A 730 17.24 -0.97 -19.02
CA GLY A 730 17.90 -0.87 -17.71
C GLY A 730 19.16 0.00 -17.72
N GLU A 731 19.24 0.99 -18.61
CA GLU A 731 20.30 2.01 -18.68
C GLU A 731 19.87 3.23 -17.84
N TYR A 732 19.76 3.07 -16.52
CA TYR A 732 19.09 4.01 -15.62
C TYR A 732 19.75 5.39 -15.57
N ASP A 733 21.08 5.48 -15.50
CA ASP A 733 21.76 6.77 -15.39
C ASP A 733 21.67 7.56 -16.72
N ARG A 734 21.66 6.86 -17.87
CA ARG A 734 21.32 7.45 -19.17
C ARG A 734 19.86 7.90 -19.24
N ALA A 735 18.93 7.05 -18.80
CA ALA A 735 17.51 7.32 -18.82
C ALA A 735 17.15 8.56 -17.97
N ASN A 736 17.78 8.72 -16.81
CA ASN A 736 17.57 9.87 -15.94
C ASN A 736 18.13 11.17 -16.56
N SER A 737 19.25 11.08 -17.27
CA SER A 737 19.87 12.21 -17.98
C SER A 737 19.01 12.69 -19.16
N GLU A 738 18.55 11.77 -20.01
CA GLU A 738 17.65 12.08 -21.12
C GLU A 738 16.29 12.58 -20.62
N LYS A 739 15.78 12.02 -19.52
CA LYS A 739 14.54 12.49 -18.90
C LYS A 739 14.65 13.95 -18.48
N LEU A 740 15.75 14.35 -17.83
CA LEU A 740 15.99 15.74 -17.44
C LEU A 740 16.02 16.67 -18.67
N ARG A 741 16.70 16.26 -19.75
CA ARG A 741 16.76 17.02 -21.02
C ARG A 741 15.37 17.23 -21.64
N LEU A 742 14.55 16.18 -21.68
CA LEU A 742 13.19 16.25 -22.22
C LEU A 742 12.21 16.99 -21.28
N GLU A 743 12.35 16.87 -19.96
CA GLU A 743 11.57 17.66 -19.00
C GLU A 743 11.93 19.15 -19.04
N GLN A 744 13.20 19.52 -19.25
CA GLN A 744 13.60 20.91 -19.52
C GLN A 744 12.92 21.45 -20.78
N ARG A 745 12.95 20.71 -21.89
CA ARG A 745 12.22 21.07 -23.12
C ARG A 745 10.71 21.17 -22.90
N GLN A 746 10.13 20.28 -22.08
CA GLN A 746 8.70 20.35 -21.72
C GLN A 746 8.32 21.60 -20.91
N ARG A 747 9.23 22.21 -20.13
CA ARG A 747 8.94 23.49 -19.45
C ARG A 747 8.65 24.62 -20.45
N GLN A 748 9.25 24.59 -21.64
CA GLN A 748 8.96 25.52 -22.73
C GLN A 748 7.61 25.23 -23.41
N ALA A 749 7.05 24.01 -23.28
CA ALA A 749 5.78 23.65 -23.90
C ALA A 749 4.58 24.47 -23.36
N ARG A 750 4.70 25.11 -22.19
CA ARG A 750 3.74 26.13 -21.76
C ARG A 750 3.74 27.34 -22.69
N LYS A 751 4.93 27.93 -22.98
CA LYS A 751 5.06 29.04 -23.93
C LYS A 751 4.52 28.64 -25.31
N MET A 752 4.80 27.42 -25.77
CA MET A 752 4.25 26.89 -27.04
C MET A 752 2.71 26.77 -27.04
N GLN A 753 2.11 26.33 -25.93
CA GLN A 753 0.66 26.25 -25.81
C GLN A 753 0.00 27.63 -25.77
N GLU A 754 0.61 28.57 -25.04
CA GLU A 754 0.19 29.98 -24.95
C GLU A 754 0.37 30.72 -26.29
N SER A 755 1.39 30.38 -27.09
CA SER A 755 1.58 30.86 -28.47
C SER A 755 0.70 30.16 -29.51
N GLY A 756 -0.36 29.46 -29.09
CA GLY A 756 -1.38 28.92 -29.99
C GLY A 756 -1.07 27.55 -30.60
N TRP A 757 -0.36 26.66 -29.88
CA TRP A 757 -0.22 25.24 -30.23
C TRP A 757 -1.56 24.63 -30.67
N LYS A 758 -1.52 23.80 -31.71
CA LYS A 758 -2.64 22.95 -32.12
C LYS A 758 -2.12 21.52 -32.25
N PRO A 759 -2.80 20.51 -31.67
CA PRO A 759 -2.55 19.11 -32.02
C PRO A 759 -2.69 18.89 -33.52
N ARG A 760 -1.94 17.91 -34.06
CA ARG A 760 -1.87 17.67 -35.51
C ARG A 760 -3.00 16.78 -36.00
N TRP A 761 -3.35 15.75 -35.23
CA TRP A 761 -4.21 14.64 -35.70
C TRP A 761 -5.59 14.63 -35.03
N PHE A 762 -5.75 15.42 -33.97
CA PHE A 762 -7.02 15.64 -33.29
C PHE A 762 -7.42 17.11 -33.37
N ALA A 763 -8.72 17.40 -33.38
CA ALA A 763 -9.25 18.76 -33.20
C ALA A 763 -10.26 18.78 -32.04
N LYS A 764 -10.39 19.93 -31.38
CA LYS A 764 -11.35 20.12 -30.30
C LYS A 764 -12.72 20.46 -30.86
N ASP A 765 -13.72 19.62 -30.61
CA ASP A 765 -15.11 19.89 -30.95
C ASP A 765 -15.66 21.02 -30.06
N LYS A 766 -16.27 22.03 -30.68
CA LYS A 766 -16.85 23.20 -30.01
C LYS A 766 -18.15 22.89 -29.28
N ALA A 767 -18.86 21.80 -29.63
CA ALA A 767 -20.14 21.44 -29.03
C ALA A 767 -19.98 20.59 -27.76
N THR A 768 -19.04 19.64 -27.76
CA THR A 768 -18.78 18.77 -26.59
C THR A 768 -17.56 19.17 -25.75
N ASP A 769 -16.73 20.09 -26.23
CA ASP A 769 -15.41 20.43 -25.67
C ASP A 769 -14.42 19.22 -25.60
N THR A 770 -14.69 18.15 -26.38
CA THR A 770 -13.82 16.95 -26.47
C THR A 770 -12.92 16.97 -27.71
N TYR A 771 -11.77 16.30 -27.64
CA TYR A 771 -10.90 16.09 -28.80
C TYR A 771 -11.36 14.89 -29.65
N ARG A 772 -11.45 15.09 -30.97
CA ARG A 772 -11.81 14.07 -31.97
C ARG A 772 -10.68 13.89 -32.99
N TYR A 773 -10.41 12.65 -33.38
CA TYR A 773 -9.46 12.33 -34.44
C TYR A 773 -9.97 12.82 -35.80
N MET A 774 -9.08 13.42 -36.59
CA MET A 774 -9.40 14.14 -37.83
C MET A 774 -9.14 13.34 -39.11
N GLY A 775 -8.64 12.11 -39.01
CA GLY A 775 -8.06 11.40 -40.15
C GLY A 775 -6.62 11.84 -40.45
N GLY A 776 -6.08 11.38 -41.57
CA GLY A 776 -4.78 11.79 -42.10
C GLY A 776 -3.55 11.10 -41.49
N TYR A 777 -3.61 10.52 -40.28
CA TYR A 777 -2.44 9.87 -39.68
C TYR A 777 -2.03 8.60 -40.43
N TRP A 778 -2.97 7.68 -40.63
CA TRP A 778 -2.72 6.42 -41.34
C TRP A 778 -2.39 6.70 -42.82
N GLU A 779 -3.00 7.71 -43.41
CA GLU A 779 -2.79 8.15 -44.79
C GLU A 779 -1.46 8.88 -45.01
N ALA A 780 -0.85 9.41 -43.95
CA ALA A 780 0.53 9.91 -43.93
C ALA A 780 1.53 8.76 -43.72
N ARG A 781 1.24 7.86 -42.76
CA ARG A 781 2.01 6.65 -42.46
C ARG A 781 2.18 5.73 -43.66
N ASP A 782 1.09 5.42 -44.37
CA ASP A 782 1.09 4.53 -45.53
C ASP A 782 1.84 5.14 -46.75
N LYS A 783 2.13 6.45 -46.71
CA LYS A 783 3.00 7.17 -47.67
C LYS A 783 4.41 7.43 -47.16
N GLY A 784 4.69 7.16 -45.88
CA GLY A 784 5.94 7.54 -45.20
C GLY A 784 6.18 9.06 -45.11
N ASN A 785 5.16 9.91 -45.29
CA ASN A 785 5.33 11.35 -45.30
C ASN A 785 5.08 11.96 -43.91
N TRP A 786 6.16 12.40 -43.26
CA TRP A 786 6.13 13.07 -41.96
C TRP A 786 6.47 14.57 -42.01
N GLU A 787 6.39 15.21 -43.18
CA GLU A 787 6.54 16.66 -43.35
C GLU A 787 5.65 17.41 -42.35
N GLY A 788 6.24 18.37 -41.62
CA GLY A 788 5.57 19.13 -40.57
C GLY A 788 5.38 18.41 -39.22
N CYS A 789 5.86 17.17 -39.03
CA CYS A 789 5.95 16.60 -37.68
C CYS A 789 7.16 17.23 -36.96
N PRO A 790 6.98 17.84 -35.78
CA PRO A 790 8.09 18.42 -35.03
C PRO A 790 8.99 17.31 -34.47
N ASP A 791 10.31 17.49 -34.56
CA ASP A 791 11.25 16.68 -33.80
C ASP A 791 11.21 17.11 -32.33
N ILE A 792 10.37 16.44 -31.54
CA ILE A 792 10.17 16.66 -30.11
C ILE A 792 11.24 16.01 -29.22
N PHE A 793 12.01 15.05 -29.75
CA PHE A 793 13.00 14.29 -28.97
C PHE A 793 14.43 14.79 -29.18
N GLY A 794 14.74 15.42 -30.32
CA GLY A 794 16.07 15.94 -30.65
C GLY A 794 16.58 17.05 -29.74
N GLN A 795 17.77 17.56 -30.06
CA GLN A 795 18.43 18.64 -29.32
C GLN A 795 17.72 19.97 -29.58
N VAL A 796 17.71 20.85 -28.57
CA VAL A 796 17.22 22.23 -28.72
C VAL A 796 18.28 23.04 -29.49
N PRO A 797 17.92 23.76 -30.56
CA PRO A 797 18.86 24.64 -31.25
C PRO A 797 19.41 25.71 -30.30
N LEU A 798 20.72 25.99 -30.37
CA LEU A 798 21.40 26.98 -29.52
C LEU A 798 20.77 28.39 -29.58
N THR A 799 20.07 28.71 -30.68
CA THR A 799 19.33 29.97 -30.84
C THR A 799 18.20 30.16 -29.83
N ASP A 800 17.52 29.08 -29.41
CA ASP A 800 16.39 29.17 -28.47
C ASP A 800 16.84 29.36 -27.01
N GLN A 801 18.12 29.05 -26.70
CA GLN A 801 18.69 29.30 -25.36
C GLN A 801 18.98 30.79 -25.14
N MET A 802 19.29 31.53 -26.21
CA MET A 802 19.53 32.98 -26.17
C MET A 802 18.23 33.80 -25.96
N LEU A 803 17.06 33.17 -26.05
CA LEU A 803 15.74 33.78 -25.82
C LEU A 803 15.17 33.46 -24.41
N THR A 804 16.05 33.11 -23.48
CA THR A 804 15.72 32.89 -22.05
C THR A 804 16.57 33.70 -21.06
N GLU A 805 17.33 34.70 -21.55
CA GLU A 805 18.10 35.65 -20.75
C GLU A 805 17.72 37.13 -21.05
N ASP A 806 16.42 37.42 -20.99
CA ASP A 806 15.82 38.76 -20.76
C ASP A 806 14.45 38.56 -20.07
#